data_AF-A0A7W5G8T0-F1
#
_entry.id   AF-A0A7W5G8T0-F1
#
_cell.length_a   1.000
_cell.length_b   1.000
_cell.length_c   1.000
_cell.angle_alpha   90.00
_cell.angle_beta   90.00
_cell.angle_gamma   90.00
#
_symmetry.space_group_name_H-M   'P 1'
#
loop_
_entity.id
_entity.type
_entity.pdbx_description
1 polymer ?
#
loop_
_entity_poly.entity_id
_entity_poly.type
_entity_poly.pdbx_seq_one_letter_code
_entity_poly.pdbx_strand_id
1 'polypeptide(L)'
;MSTVYYVAANGDDNAQGTREEPFLTIKKAQEEVRRLIQNGMNQDVAVWIRGGLYELESPLQFDDRDSGSDSCLIRYASFPGEEAIIAGGKRITGWTPFKGRVWSAKLDAGLDFHTLYADGKRIQQARLPAVGYFETTSLIEQDHEQANKSGIRYRTEDLPAHYDLTSAQVFVWPGEGEWNWFSETKPVASVHTDEQLLLFESPSIWPIGAGSRYYIQGSLDFLQAPGQFHLDSAANTLYYFVQDGVTDPNEQIIIAPRITRLLEINGKSANEPVRNLQFAGLRLTCTDFFREYRMMNDNVEQEAHREGLIYCNHAEHIQIADCRLEQSGTCGIYLDRYAKNITIDRNVISHFGYMGISLNGFAPGAGPFNSADASFTNGYHTITNNRIENGGQLVGHGCGILLYQSGHNQIKHNIIANMPRYGISMKGLRHKAMPSELYSIPVTWENHWDFLHSKNNFIAYNDISEVMTDSQDGGLIEAWGVGRGNVIHSNYLHDSGIHFSFGFGIYLDDAADDFTVTNNVITRLYSTGEGKLWMLIFSKGIGNRIFNNLLAQNPAAISAIGSQEMADEENKDIEIARNIIYNSGYLYYFVNYSDARFASADRNLYWNNGAPCKIAGCLPLTASGDDVLGREEYGWAQWRSLANGKYDEETLHEDPSFLLAEKADYRLQPKSPAYLLGWSDIEFDKIGPQ
;
A
#
# COMPACT_ATOMS: atom_id res chain seq x y z
N MET A 1 22.54 -9.89 -34.19
CA MET A 1 23.44 -9.46 -33.09
C MET A 1 22.74 -8.29 -32.43
N SER A 2 22.50 -8.26 -31.12
CA SER A 2 21.83 -7.09 -30.52
C SER A 2 22.65 -5.81 -30.76
N THR A 3 22.02 -4.68 -31.02
CA THR A 3 22.72 -3.37 -30.99
C THR A 3 22.99 -3.02 -29.53
N VAL A 4 24.17 -2.49 -29.22
CA VAL A 4 24.58 -2.20 -27.84
C VAL A 4 25.12 -0.80 -27.72
N TYR A 5 24.62 -0.04 -26.74
CA TYR A 5 25.15 1.25 -26.31
C TYR A 5 25.63 1.20 -24.87
N TYR A 6 26.59 2.06 -24.53
CA TYR A 6 27.14 2.20 -23.19
C TYR A 6 27.01 3.63 -22.68
N VAL A 7 26.67 3.77 -21.40
CA VAL A 7 26.60 5.05 -20.69
C VAL A 7 27.53 4.98 -19.47
N ALA A 8 28.37 5.98 -19.24
CA ALA A 8 29.29 6.03 -18.10
C ALA A 8 29.35 7.43 -17.50
N ALA A 9 29.47 7.52 -16.17
CA ALA A 9 29.56 8.82 -15.47
C ALA A 9 30.79 9.67 -15.85
N ASN A 10 31.76 9.07 -16.54
CA ASN A 10 32.95 9.71 -17.11
C ASN A 10 32.96 9.70 -18.66
N GLY A 11 31.81 9.42 -19.29
CA GLY A 11 31.65 9.41 -20.75
C GLY A 11 31.53 10.82 -21.36
N ASP A 12 31.17 10.86 -22.64
CA ASP A 12 30.92 12.11 -23.39
C ASP A 12 29.71 11.92 -24.30
N ASP A 13 28.74 12.83 -24.29
CA ASP A 13 27.56 12.75 -25.15
C ASP A 13 27.85 13.04 -26.63
N ASN A 14 29.08 13.49 -26.96
CA ASN A 14 29.56 13.57 -28.34
C ASN A 14 30.24 12.28 -28.83
N ALA A 15 30.40 11.28 -27.95
CA ALA A 15 31.01 9.99 -28.28
C ALA A 15 30.10 9.10 -29.14
N GLN A 16 30.56 7.89 -29.47
CA GLN A 16 29.81 6.94 -30.29
C GLN A 16 28.89 5.99 -29.47
N GLY A 17 29.00 5.99 -28.14
CA GLY A 17 28.26 5.08 -27.28
C GLY A 17 28.80 3.66 -27.27
N THR A 18 30.04 3.45 -27.69
CA THR A 18 30.73 2.16 -27.64
C THR A 18 31.26 1.90 -26.22
N ARG A 19 31.81 0.71 -25.97
CA ARG A 19 32.34 0.37 -24.65
C ARG A 19 33.53 1.26 -24.28
N GLU A 20 34.35 1.61 -25.26
CA GLU A 20 35.54 2.44 -25.14
C GLU A 20 35.21 3.94 -25.17
N GLU A 21 34.14 4.32 -25.88
CA GLU A 21 33.67 5.70 -26.01
C GLU A 21 32.18 5.80 -25.59
N PRO A 22 31.87 5.61 -24.29
CA PRO A 22 30.49 5.61 -23.81
C PRO A 22 29.88 7.01 -23.79
N PHE A 23 28.55 7.09 -23.91
CA PHE A 23 27.81 8.32 -23.66
C PHE A 23 27.93 8.75 -22.20
N LEU A 24 27.77 10.04 -21.94
CA LEU A 24 27.72 10.57 -20.57
C LEU A 24 26.34 10.35 -19.94
N THR A 25 25.27 10.55 -20.71
CA THR A 25 23.89 10.55 -20.20
C THR A 25 23.05 9.41 -20.76
N ILE A 26 22.10 8.93 -19.94
CA ILE A 26 21.10 7.94 -20.35
C ILE A 26 20.20 8.52 -21.44
N LYS A 27 19.89 9.82 -21.36
CA LYS A 27 19.11 10.55 -22.36
C LYS A 27 19.77 10.49 -23.74
N LYS A 28 21.09 10.65 -23.82
CA LYS A 28 21.79 10.55 -25.11
C LYS A 28 21.68 9.15 -25.71
N ALA A 29 21.86 8.10 -24.90
CA ALA A 29 21.65 6.73 -25.36
C ALA A 29 20.21 6.52 -25.87
N GLN A 30 19.20 7.04 -25.16
CA GLN A 30 17.80 6.98 -25.58
C GLN A 30 17.57 7.65 -26.94
N GLU A 31 18.16 8.83 -27.19
CA GLU A 31 18.05 9.51 -28.48
C GLU A 31 18.60 8.67 -29.64
N GLU A 32 19.68 7.93 -29.41
CA GLU A 32 20.25 7.01 -30.39
C GLU A 32 19.35 5.79 -30.63
N VAL A 33 18.77 5.23 -29.56
CA VAL A 33 17.77 4.17 -29.67
C VAL A 33 16.58 4.64 -30.50
N ARG A 34 16.04 5.85 -30.24
CA ARG A 34 14.95 6.44 -31.04
C ARG A 34 15.34 6.57 -32.52
N ARG A 35 16.58 6.96 -32.82
CA ARG A 35 17.07 7.02 -34.20
C ARG A 35 17.13 5.63 -34.85
N LEU A 36 17.55 4.60 -34.11
CA LEU A 36 17.52 3.22 -34.61
C LEU A 36 16.09 2.75 -34.92
N ILE A 37 15.13 3.04 -34.04
CA ILE A 37 13.72 2.69 -34.24
C ILE A 37 13.18 3.37 -35.51
N GLN A 38 13.40 4.67 -35.65
CA GLN A 38 13.00 5.43 -36.85
C GLN A 38 13.61 4.88 -38.15
N ASN A 39 14.80 4.27 -38.07
CA ASN A 39 15.50 3.68 -39.21
C ASN A 39 15.11 2.21 -39.49
N GLY A 40 14.08 1.67 -38.81
CA GLY A 40 13.59 0.31 -39.05
C GLY A 40 14.34 -0.75 -38.27
N MET A 41 14.48 -0.55 -36.95
CA MET A 41 15.05 -1.53 -36.02
C MET A 41 14.46 -2.93 -36.23
N ASN A 42 15.33 -3.94 -36.33
CA ASN A 42 14.97 -5.34 -36.60
C ASN A 42 15.66 -6.36 -35.67
N GLN A 43 16.24 -5.87 -34.58
CA GLN A 43 16.92 -6.67 -33.56
C GLN A 43 16.84 -5.97 -32.21
N ASP A 44 17.00 -6.74 -31.12
CA ASP A 44 17.03 -6.21 -29.76
C ASP A 44 18.14 -5.16 -29.58
N VAL A 45 17.88 -4.22 -28.67
CA VAL A 45 18.82 -3.16 -28.27
C VAL A 45 19.08 -3.24 -26.77
N ALA A 46 20.34 -3.13 -26.38
CA ALA A 46 20.75 -3.04 -24.99
C ALA A 46 21.52 -1.73 -24.74
N VAL A 47 21.09 -0.98 -23.73
CA VAL A 47 21.80 0.17 -23.17
C VAL A 47 22.37 -0.27 -21.83
N TRP A 48 23.69 -0.42 -21.77
CA TRP A 48 24.41 -0.76 -20.54
C TRP A 48 24.89 0.50 -19.83
N ILE A 49 24.41 0.70 -18.61
CA ILE A 49 24.74 1.85 -17.78
C ILE A 49 25.80 1.39 -16.77
N ARG A 50 26.99 1.98 -16.87
CA ARG A 50 28.12 1.67 -15.99
C ARG A 50 27.86 2.15 -14.56
N GLY A 51 28.65 1.63 -13.63
CA GLY A 51 28.56 2.00 -12.22
C GLY A 51 28.83 3.49 -12.00
N GLY A 52 27.97 4.13 -11.21
CA GLY A 52 28.08 5.56 -10.94
C GLY A 52 26.78 6.18 -10.43
N LEU A 53 26.88 7.43 -9.98
CA LEU A 53 25.75 8.26 -9.60
C LEU A 53 25.34 9.16 -10.78
N TYR A 54 24.09 9.03 -11.21
CA TYR A 54 23.46 9.78 -12.29
C TYR A 54 22.35 10.65 -11.69
N GLU A 55 22.64 11.93 -11.53
CA GLU A 55 21.71 12.93 -10.99
C GLU A 55 20.75 13.42 -12.07
N LEU A 56 19.45 13.39 -11.78
CA LEU A 56 18.38 13.82 -12.68
C LEU A 56 17.63 15.01 -12.08
N GLU A 57 17.62 16.12 -12.81
CA GLU A 57 16.79 17.30 -12.51
C GLU A 57 15.47 17.29 -13.30
N SER A 58 15.28 16.32 -14.19
CA SER A 58 14.07 16.09 -15.00
C SER A 58 13.89 14.60 -15.26
N PRO A 59 12.66 14.07 -15.36
CA PRO A 59 12.43 12.64 -15.61
C PRO A 59 12.99 12.19 -16.97
N LEU A 60 13.40 10.91 -17.06
CA LEU A 60 13.62 10.24 -18.33
C LEU A 60 12.26 9.82 -18.92
N GLN A 61 11.88 10.47 -20.01
CA GLN A 61 10.58 10.27 -20.65
C GLN A 61 10.65 9.23 -21.78
N PHE A 62 9.97 8.11 -21.60
CA PHE A 62 9.79 7.05 -22.59
C PHE A 62 8.38 7.13 -23.16
N ASP A 63 8.27 7.39 -24.46
CA ASP A 63 6.99 7.49 -25.16
C ASP A 63 6.91 6.50 -26.32
N ASP A 64 5.92 6.66 -27.19
CA ASP A 64 5.71 5.76 -28.33
C ASP A 64 6.94 5.64 -29.23
N ARG A 65 7.81 6.67 -29.28
CA ARG A 65 9.05 6.69 -30.08
C ARG A 65 10.13 5.77 -29.52
N ASP A 66 9.99 5.33 -28.27
CA ASP A 66 10.90 4.40 -27.62
C ASP A 66 10.43 2.94 -27.74
N SER A 67 9.29 2.69 -28.36
CA SER A 67 8.71 1.35 -28.43
C SER A 67 9.57 0.38 -29.22
N GLY A 68 9.78 -0.80 -28.65
CA GLY A 68 10.24 -1.96 -29.42
C GLY A 68 9.16 -2.43 -30.40
N SER A 69 9.55 -3.04 -31.51
CA SER A 69 8.60 -3.73 -32.40
C SER A 69 8.13 -5.05 -31.77
N ASP A 70 7.08 -5.68 -32.30
CA ASP A 70 6.50 -6.92 -31.73
C ASP A 70 7.51 -8.09 -31.62
N SER A 71 8.67 -7.99 -32.26
CA SER A 71 9.75 -8.99 -32.23
C SER A 71 11.07 -8.49 -31.59
N CYS A 72 11.13 -7.24 -31.13
CA CYS A 72 12.38 -6.63 -30.64
C CYS A 72 12.18 -5.94 -29.28
N LEU A 73 13.03 -6.30 -28.31
CA LEU A 73 13.07 -5.72 -26.98
C LEU A 73 14.12 -4.61 -26.89
N ILE A 74 13.81 -3.55 -26.15
CA ILE A 74 14.78 -2.50 -25.79
C ILE A 74 15.03 -2.57 -24.29
N ARG A 75 16.28 -2.84 -23.91
CA ARG A 75 16.71 -2.98 -22.52
C ARG A 75 17.58 -1.81 -22.07
N TYR A 76 17.24 -1.22 -20.94
CA TYR A 76 18.10 -0.32 -20.17
C TYR A 76 18.51 -1.02 -18.88
N ALA A 77 19.80 -1.28 -18.70
CA ALA A 77 20.26 -2.06 -17.57
C ALA A 77 21.61 -1.62 -17.01
N SER A 78 21.82 -1.83 -15.71
CA SER A 78 23.16 -1.73 -15.13
C SER A 78 24.10 -2.70 -15.83
N PHE A 79 25.33 -2.26 -16.10
CA PHE A 79 26.37 -3.14 -16.63
C PHE A 79 26.63 -4.28 -15.64
N PRO A 80 26.78 -5.54 -16.10
CA PRO A 80 26.88 -6.69 -15.19
C PRO A 80 27.99 -6.54 -14.14
N GLY A 81 27.62 -6.67 -12.87
CA GLY A 81 28.53 -6.54 -11.72
C GLY A 81 28.81 -5.10 -11.27
N GLU A 82 28.21 -4.10 -11.91
CA GLU A 82 28.28 -2.69 -11.53
C GLU A 82 26.90 -2.17 -11.08
N GLU A 83 26.86 -1.13 -10.24
CA GLU A 83 25.61 -0.52 -9.76
C GLU A 83 25.44 0.89 -10.36
N ALA A 84 24.47 1.05 -11.27
CA ALA A 84 24.05 2.36 -11.76
C ALA A 84 22.98 2.95 -10.84
N ILE A 85 23.30 4.06 -10.18
CA ILE A 85 22.42 4.77 -9.24
C ILE A 85 21.84 6.00 -9.94
N ILE A 86 20.53 6.01 -10.15
CA ILE A 86 19.81 7.11 -10.78
C ILE A 86 19.03 7.84 -9.68
N ALA A 87 19.40 9.09 -9.41
CA ALA A 87 18.87 9.88 -8.30
C ALA A 87 18.09 11.10 -8.77
N GLY A 88 16.88 11.33 -8.23
CA GLY A 88 15.95 12.37 -8.65
C GLY A 88 16.20 13.75 -8.05
N GLY A 89 17.45 14.21 -8.08
CA GLY A 89 17.82 15.48 -7.50
C GLY A 89 19.27 15.86 -7.76
N LYS A 90 19.72 16.86 -7.01
CA LYS A 90 21.07 17.40 -7.11
C LYS A 90 21.75 17.42 -5.75
N ARG A 91 23.04 17.11 -5.74
CA ARG A 91 23.90 17.23 -4.57
C ARG A 91 23.95 18.67 -4.05
N ILE A 92 23.80 18.81 -2.74
CA ILE A 92 23.99 20.05 -1.99
C ILE A 92 25.40 20.05 -1.40
N THR A 93 26.15 21.13 -1.66
CA THR A 93 27.53 21.31 -1.21
C THR A 93 27.70 22.69 -0.57
N GLY A 94 28.89 22.96 -0.02
CA GLY A 94 29.20 24.27 0.57
C GLY A 94 28.54 24.47 1.94
N TRP A 95 28.43 23.40 2.72
CA TRP A 95 27.89 23.47 4.06
C TRP A 95 28.85 24.22 4.99
N THR A 96 28.30 25.12 5.80
CA THR A 96 29.04 25.90 6.80
C THR A 96 28.41 25.74 8.19
N PRO A 97 29.19 25.81 9.28
CA PRO A 97 28.64 25.75 10.63
C PRO A 97 27.65 26.90 10.87
N PHE A 98 26.48 26.60 11.43
CA PHE A 98 25.48 27.61 11.80
C PHE A 98 25.37 27.77 13.32
N LYS A 99 24.92 26.73 14.03
CA LYS A 99 24.76 26.74 15.50
C LYS A 99 24.82 25.34 16.08
N GLY A 100 25.73 25.11 17.03
CA GLY A 100 25.89 23.79 17.65
C GLY A 100 26.24 22.74 16.59
N ARG A 101 25.37 21.72 16.43
CA ARG A 101 25.49 20.67 15.40
C ARG A 101 24.66 20.96 14.14
N VAL A 102 24.05 22.14 14.04
CA VAL A 102 23.33 22.57 12.85
C VAL A 102 24.31 23.22 11.89
N TRP A 103 24.27 22.75 10.65
CA TRP A 103 24.97 23.32 9.51
C TRP A 103 23.98 23.96 8.56
N SER A 104 24.44 24.92 7.76
CA SER A 104 23.63 25.53 6.71
C SER A 104 24.35 25.56 5.36
N ALA A 105 23.57 25.44 4.29
CA ALA A 105 24.03 25.61 2.92
C ALA A 105 23.14 26.63 2.20
N LYS A 106 23.76 27.53 1.45
CA LYS A 106 23.05 28.49 0.60
C LYS A 106 22.62 27.78 -0.68
N LEU A 107 21.37 27.97 -1.06
CA LEU A 107 20.77 27.35 -2.23
C LEU A 107 20.55 28.37 -3.37
N ASP A 108 20.44 27.85 -4.58
CA ASP A 108 19.91 28.61 -5.72
C ASP A 108 18.49 29.08 -5.43
N ALA A 109 18.11 30.24 -5.95
CA ALA A 109 16.80 30.82 -5.70
C ALA A 109 15.67 29.97 -6.27
N GLY A 110 14.58 29.82 -5.52
CA GLY A 110 13.35 29.18 -5.99
C GLY A 110 13.33 27.65 -5.87
N LEU A 111 14.27 27.06 -5.13
CA LEU A 111 14.19 25.66 -4.75
C LEU A 111 13.15 25.48 -3.63
N ASP A 112 12.21 24.57 -3.86
CA ASP A 112 11.19 24.16 -2.91
C ASP A 112 11.10 22.63 -2.98
N PHE A 113 11.39 21.96 -1.87
CA PHE A 113 11.37 20.51 -1.78
C PHE A 113 10.96 20.04 -0.39
N HIS A 114 10.34 18.87 -0.32
CA HIS A 114 9.71 18.34 0.90
C HIS A 114 10.40 17.09 1.45
N THR A 115 11.42 16.59 0.76
CA THR A 115 12.29 15.52 1.27
C THR A 115 13.76 15.86 1.06
N LEU A 116 14.64 15.31 1.91
CA LEU A 116 16.09 15.45 1.79
C LEU A 116 16.73 14.09 2.03
N TYR A 117 17.85 13.81 1.36
CA TYR A 117 18.54 12.52 1.48
C TYR A 117 20.02 12.73 1.80
N ALA A 118 20.56 12.01 2.79
CA ALA A 118 22.01 11.97 3.05
C ALA A 118 22.49 10.51 3.06
N ASP A 119 23.54 10.23 2.30
CA ASP A 119 24.15 8.89 2.16
C ASP A 119 23.12 7.78 1.85
N GLY A 120 22.15 8.12 1.00
CA GLY A 120 21.10 7.20 0.56
C GLY A 120 19.98 6.95 1.58
N LYS A 121 19.85 7.77 2.63
CA LYS A 121 18.76 7.72 3.60
C LYS A 121 17.97 9.03 3.62
N ARG A 122 16.63 8.94 3.67
CA ARG A 122 15.78 10.10 3.92
C ARG A 122 16.08 10.73 5.29
N ILE A 123 16.20 12.04 5.30
CA ILE A 123 16.34 12.88 6.48
C ILE A 123 14.95 13.39 6.86
N GLN A 124 14.62 13.34 8.14
CA GLN A 124 13.31 13.75 8.61
C GLN A 124 13.18 15.27 8.54
N GLN A 125 12.06 15.78 8.06
CA GLN A 125 11.79 17.21 8.17
C GLN A 125 11.56 17.56 9.65
N ALA A 126 12.13 18.70 10.10
CA ALA A 126 11.99 19.14 11.48
C ALA A 126 10.51 19.28 11.85
N ARG A 127 10.11 18.63 12.95
CA ARG A 127 8.70 18.51 13.37
C ARG A 127 8.52 18.44 14.88
N LEU A 128 7.30 18.74 15.33
CA LEU A 128 6.82 18.57 16.70
C LEU A 128 5.56 17.69 16.74
N PRO A 129 5.48 16.71 17.66
CA PRO A 129 6.60 16.24 18.48
C PRO A 129 7.65 15.56 17.57
N ALA A 130 8.89 15.44 18.04
CA ALA A 130 9.96 14.81 17.25
C ALA A 130 9.64 13.33 16.92
N VAL A 131 8.94 12.64 17.83
CA VAL A 131 8.47 11.23 17.69
C VAL A 131 7.00 11.16 18.11
N GLY A 132 6.20 10.32 17.44
CA GLY A 132 4.78 10.16 17.72
C GLY A 132 3.91 11.32 17.21
N TYR A 133 2.79 11.53 17.89
CA TYR A 133 1.73 12.46 17.53
C TYR A 133 1.27 13.27 18.74
N PHE A 134 0.80 14.49 18.50
CA PHE A 134 -0.14 15.18 19.37
C PHE A 134 -1.57 14.75 19.04
N GLU A 135 -2.52 15.17 19.87
CA GLU A 135 -3.95 14.93 19.69
C GLU A 135 -4.72 16.24 19.77
N THR A 136 -5.63 16.45 18.83
CA THR A 136 -6.53 17.62 18.82
C THR A 136 -7.49 17.61 20.02
N THR A 137 -7.92 18.79 20.45
CA THR A 137 -8.71 18.94 21.69
C THR A 137 -10.22 18.88 21.47
N SER A 138 -10.72 19.49 20.39
CA SER A 138 -12.14 19.53 20.07
C SER A 138 -12.40 19.91 18.61
N LEU A 139 -13.66 19.82 18.20
CA LEU A 139 -14.16 20.46 16.98
C LEU A 139 -13.90 21.97 17.01
N ILE A 140 -13.78 22.59 15.83
CA ILE A 140 -13.71 24.05 15.67
C ILE A 140 -15.05 24.66 16.08
N GLU A 141 -16.14 24.10 15.55
CA GLU A 141 -17.50 24.55 15.77
C GLU A 141 -18.47 23.35 15.80
N GLN A 142 -19.34 23.31 16.80
CA GLN A 142 -20.35 22.24 16.94
C GLN A 142 -21.34 22.29 15.77
N ASP A 143 -21.73 21.12 15.26
CA ASP A 143 -22.69 20.96 14.16
C ASP A 143 -22.33 21.70 12.85
N HIS A 144 -21.05 22.08 12.65
CA HIS A 144 -20.61 22.82 11.46
C HIS A 144 -19.46 22.10 10.71
N GLU A 145 -19.83 21.11 9.91
CA GLU A 145 -18.91 20.21 9.19
C GLU A 145 -17.80 20.95 8.42
N GLN A 146 -18.14 22.00 7.66
CA GLN A 146 -17.16 22.71 6.83
C GLN A 146 -16.13 23.47 7.67
N ALA A 147 -16.52 23.98 8.84
CA ALA A 147 -15.57 24.61 9.76
C ALA A 147 -14.62 23.56 10.32
N ASN A 148 -15.14 22.39 10.69
CA ASN A 148 -14.34 21.28 11.25
C ASN A 148 -13.39 20.62 10.25
N LYS A 149 -13.50 20.93 8.96
CA LYS A 149 -12.52 20.54 7.93
C LYS A 149 -11.42 21.58 7.71
N SER A 150 -11.60 22.80 8.21
CA SER A 150 -10.74 23.94 7.86
C SER A 150 -9.45 24.05 8.67
N GLY A 151 -9.29 23.26 9.73
CA GLY A 151 -8.16 23.39 10.65
C GLY A 151 -8.26 22.47 11.85
N ILE A 152 -7.45 22.74 12.86
CA ILE A 152 -7.43 22.00 14.13
C ILE A 152 -7.45 22.93 15.34
N ARG A 153 -8.04 22.45 16.43
CA ARG A 153 -7.77 23.00 17.76
C ARG A 153 -6.67 22.19 18.45
N TYR A 154 -5.64 22.90 18.92
CA TYR A 154 -4.41 22.33 19.51
C TYR A 154 -4.29 22.72 20.99
N ARG A 155 -3.33 22.14 21.74
CA ARG A 155 -3.02 22.59 23.10
C ARG A 155 -1.90 23.60 23.09
N THR A 156 -1.95 24.64 23.91
CA THR A 156 -0.93 25.70 23.91
C THR A 156 0.49 25.18 24.12
N GLU A 157 0.66 24.09 24.87
CA GLU A 157 1.94 23.41 25.07
C GLU A 157 2.50 22.72 23.82
N ASP A 158 1.65 22.32 22.87
CA ASP A 158 2.06 21.65 21.63
C ASP A 158 2.74 22.63 20.66
N LEU A 159 2.31 23.90 20.70
CA LEU A 159 2.72 24.93 19.75
C LEU A 159 2.91 26.31 20.43
N PRO A 160 4.12 26.58 20.96
CA PRO A 160 4.48 27.87 21.53
C PRO A 160 4.28 29.05 20.57
N ALA A 161 3.69 30.14 21.05
CA ALA A 161 3.29 31.31 20.25
C ALA A 161 4.44 32.08 19.55
N HIS A 162 5.70 31.80 19.90
CA HIS A 162 6.86 32.49 19.33
C HIS A 162 7.50 31.76 18.15
N TYR A 163 7.01 30.57 17.81
CA TYR A 163 7.54 29.80 16.67
C TYR A 163 7.05 30.37 15.34
N ASP A 164 7.94 30.38 14.34
CA ASP A 164 7.59 30.75 12.97
C ASP A 164 6.93 29.57 12.24
N LEU A 165 5.71 29.80 11.74
CA LEU A 165 4.88 28.80 11.08
C LEU A 165 4.56 29.17 9.63
N THR A 166 5.22 30.20 9.09
CA THR A 166 4.92 30.76 7.76
C THR A 166 5.04 29.72 6.63
N SER A 167 5.88 28.70 6.79
CA SER A 167 6.06 27.60 5.82
C SER A 167 5.75 26.22 6.41
N ALA A 168 5.03 26.18 7.53
CA ALA A 168 4.73 24.93 8.22
C ALA A 168 3.64 24.13 7.51
N GLN A 169 3.65 22.82 7.75
CA GLN A 169 2.62 21.87 7.32
C GLN A 169 2.16 21.05 8.53
N VAL A 170 0.90 20.62 8.52
CA VAL A 170 0.32 19.71 9.50
C VAL A 170 0.06 18.37 8.83
N PHE A 171 0.69 17.30 9.32
CA PHE A 171 0.23 15.95 9.05
C PHE A 171 -0.88 15.62 10.04
N VAL A 172 -2.03 15.19 9.55
CA VAL A 172 -3.21 14.94 10.39
C VAL A 172 -3.93 13.66 9.94
N TRP A 173 -4.58 13.00 10.90
CA TRP A 173 -5.57 11.95 10.67
C TRP A 173 -6.98 12.52 10.86
N PRO A 174 -7.66 12.96 9.79
CA PRO A 174 -9.01 13.49 9.90
C PRO A 174 -10.01 12.44 10.38
N GLY A 175 -10.92 12.85 11.26
CA GLY A 175 -11.88 11.99 11.94
C GLY A 175 -12.24 12.52 13.33
N GLU A 176 -12.89 11.70 14.16
CA GLU A 176 -13.20 12.01 15.55
C GLU A 176 -12.49 11.04 16.51
N GLY A 177 -11.16 11.16 16.61
CA GLY A 177 -10.35 10.34 17.51
C GLY A 177 -10.06 8.95 16.96
N GLU A 178 -11.00 8.01 17.13
CA GLU A 178 -10.77 6.59 16.77
C GLU A 178 -10.56 6.37 15.26
N TRP A 179 -11.06 7.28 14.42
CA TRP A 179 -11.00 7.19 12.96
C TRP A 179 -9.61 7.55 12.42
N ASN A 180 -8.74 6.55 12.30
CA ASN A 180 -7.38 6.72 11.75
C ASN A 180 -7.19 5.94 10.45
N TRP A 181 -8.13 6.11 9.52
CA TRP A 181 -8.15 5.39 8.25
C TRP A 181 -7.27 6.03 7.19
N PHE A 182 -7.31 7.36 7.09
CA PHE A 182 -6.60 8.12 6.07
C PHE A 182 -5.98 9.36 6.71
N SER A 183 -4.86 9.80 6.14
CA SER A 183 -4.06 10.91 6.63
C SER A 183 -3.91 11.94 5.53
N GLU A 184 -3.76 13.21 5.91
CA GLU A 184 -3.45 14.30 5.00
C GLU A 184 -2.24 15.08 5.48
N THR A 185 -1.60 15.83 4.57
CA THR A 185 -0.58 16.85 4.89
C THR A 185 -1.09 18.19 4.39
N LYS A 186 -1.36 19.13 5.32
CA LYS A 186 -2.00 20.42 5.06
C LYS A 186 -1.06 21.59 5.31
N PRO A 187 -0.81 22.47 4.33
CA PRO A 187 -0.12 23.73 4.57
C PRO A 187 -0.89 24.62 5.57
N VAL A 188 -0.15 25.29 6.45
CA VAL A 188 -0.71 26.22 7.44
C VAL A 188 -1.04 27.55 6.76
N ALA A 189 -2.28 28.02 6.92
CA ALA A 189 -2.70 29.35 6.46
C ALA A 189 -2.54 30.42 7.55
N SER A 190 -3.04 30.15 8.75
CA SER A 190 -2.98 31.08 9.87
C SER A 190 -3.06 30.37 11.21
N VAL A 191 -2.58 31.04 12.26
CA VAL A 191 -2.67 30.58 13.65
C VAL A 191 -3.25 31.68 14.51
N HIS A 192 -4.30 31.33 15.26
CA HIS A 192 -5.01 32.19 16.19
C HIS A 192 -4.75 31.67 17.60
N THR A 193 -3.67 32.16 18.22
CA THR A 193 -3.15 31.66 19.51
C THR A 193 -4.15 31.80 20.65
N ASP A 194 -4.90 32.90 20.69
CA ASP A 194 -5.90 33.17 21.74
C ASP A 194 -7.08 32.17 21.69
N GLU A 195 -7.32 31.58 20.52
CA GLU A 195 -8.36 30.60 20.27
C GLU A 195 -7.81 29.16 20.18
N GLN A 196 -6.50 28.98 20.31
CA GLN A 196 -5.82 27.70 20.14
C GLN A 196 -6.19 27.02 18.80
N LEU A 197 -6.31 27.83 17.75
CA LEU A 197 -6.81 27.44 16.44
C LEU A 197 -5.73 27.60 15.39
N LEU A 198 -5.52 26.57 14.59
CA LEU A 198 -4.67 26.59 13.40
C LEU A 198 -5.55 26.28 12.19
N LEU A 199 -5.52 27.15 11.19
CA LEU A 199 -6.27 27.00 9.95
C LEU A 199 -5.36 26.53 8.82
N PHE A 200 -5.91 25.68 7.96
CA PHE A 200 -5.26 25.17 6.76
C PHE A 200 -5.51 26.10 5.57
N GLU A 201 -4.61 26.08 4.59
CA GLU A 201 -4.86 26.75 3.31
C GLU A 201 -6.01 26.12 2.52
N SER A 202 -6.31 24.86 2.81
CA SER A 202 -7.36 24.11 2.15
C SER A 202 -8.00 23.13 3.13
N PRO A 203 -9.31 22.88 3.04
CA PRO A 203 -10.00 21.97 3.97
C PRO A 203 -9.56 20.52 3.78
N SER A 204 -9.61 19.73 4.85
CA SER A 204 -9.53 18.26 4.80
C SER A 204 -10.80 17.66 4.18
N ILE A 205 -10.72 16.41 3.75
CA ILE A 205 -11.88 15.68 3.21
C ILE A 205 -12.91 15.38 4.32
N TRP A 206 -12.44 14.97 5.49
CA TRP A 206 -13.29 14.70 6.66
C TRP A 206 -13.10 15.72 7.78
N PRO A 207 -14.12 15.92 8.64
CA PRO A 207 -14.00 16.74 9.84
C PRO A 207 -12.88 16.27 10.77
N ILE A 208 -12.36 17.19 11.59
CA ILE A 208 -11.33 16.91 12.59
C ILE A 208 -11.90 17.26 13.98
N GLY A 209 -12.21 16.23 14.75
CA GLY A 209 -12.73 16.31 16.11
C GLY A 209 -11.66 16.13 17.18
N ALA A 210 -12.08 15.86 18.42
CA ALA A 210 -11.16 15.57 19.52
C ALA A 210 -10.45 14.22 19.32
N GLY A 211 -9.18 14.13 19.72
CA GLY A 211 -8.39 12.90 19.67
C GLY A 211 -7.78 12.58 18.30
N SER A 212 -8.02 13.38 17.26
CA SER A 212 -7.35 13.20 15.98
C SER A 212 -5.86 13.40 16.14
N ARG A 213 -5.08 12.43 15.66
CA ARG A 213 -3.62 12.45 15.74
C ARG A 213 -3.05 13.43 14.72
N TYR A 214 -2.06 14.22 15.13
CA TYR A 214 -1.35 15.11 14.21
C TYR A 214 0.10 15.38 14.64
N TYR A 215 0.91 15.89 13.72
CA TYR A 215 2.16 16.58 14.02
C TYR A 215 2.32 17.78 13.10
N ILE A 216 3.12 18.76 13.51
CA ILE A 216 3.44 19.94 12.71
C ILE A 216 4.91 19.92 12.31
N GLN A 217 5.22 20.29 11.07
CA GLN A 217 6.57 20.24 10.52
C GLN A 217 6.91 21.49 9.71
N GLY A 218 8.20 21.67 9.41
CA GLY A 218 8.65 22.68 8.45
C GLY A 218 9.03 24.04 9.04
N SER A 219 9.37 24.11 10.33
CA SER A 219 9.94 25.31 10.96
C SER A 219 11.38 25.09 11.44
N LEU A 220 12.22 26.12 11.35
CA LEU A 220 13.57 26.11 11.94
C LEU A 220 13.50 25.95 13.46
N ASP A 221 12.45 26.45 14.11
CA ASP A 221 12.26 26.33 15.55
C ASP A 221 12.05 24.87 16.00
N PHE A 222 11.61 24.00 15.08
CA PHE A 222 11.43 22.57 15.33
C PHE A 222 12.73 21.77 15.20
N LEU A 223 13.80 22.38 14.69
CA LEU A 223 15.07 21.70 14.41
C LEU A 223 15.88 21.46 15.70
N GLN A 224 15.45 20.47 16.48
CA GLN A 224 15.93 20.26 17.85
C GLN A 224 16.67 18.93 18.06
N ALA A 225 16.63 18.01 17.09
CA ALA A 225 17.26 16.69 17.20
C ALA A 225 18.15 16.33 15.99
N PRO A 226 19.19 15.49 16.19
CA PRO A 226 19.99 14.92 15.09
C PRO A 226 19.14 14.22 14.03
N GLY A 227 19.56 14.35 12.77
CA GLY A 227 18.89 13.70 11.64
C GLY A 227 17.66 14.44 11.12
N GLN A 228 17.55 15.74 11.41
CA GLN A 228 16.47 16.59 10.94
C GLN A 228 16.96 17.69 10.00
N PHE A 229 16.11 18.16 9.09
CA PHE A 229 16.38 19.30 8.23
C PHE A 229 15.24 20.33 8.23
N HIS A 230 15.57 21.56 7.87
CA HIS A 230 14.60 22.62 7.57
C HIS A 230 15.05 23.42 6.35
N LEU A 231 14.15 23.60 5.39
CA LEU A 231 14.35 24.49 4.25
C LEU A 231 13.67 25.83 4.54
N ASP A 232 14.47 26.89 4.59
CA ASP A 232 13.97 28.26 4.59
C ASP A 232 13.98 28.77 3.15
N SER A 233 12.84 28.60 2.45
CA SER A 233 12.67 28.98 1.04
C SER A 233 12.75 30.49 0.85
N ALA A 234 12.35 31.30 1.84
CA ALA A 234 12.44 32.77 1.77
C ALA A 234 13.90 33.22 1.82
N ALA A 235 14.70 32.62 2.70
CA ALA A 235 16.13 32.88 2.79
C ALA A 235 16.96 32.04 1.81
N ASN A 236 16.37 31.15 0.99
CA ASN A 236 17.08 30.17 0.15
C ASN A 236 18.21 29.46 0.92
N THR A 237 17.93 28.99 2.13
CA THR A 237 18.92 28.40 3.02
C THR A 237 18.40 27.06 3.56
N LEU A 238 19.20 26.01 3.38
CA LEU A 238 18.92 24.70 3.95
C LEU A 238 19.69 24.55 5.26
N TYR A 239 18.99 24.18 6.33
CA TYR A 239 19.56 23.85 7.62
C TYR A 239 19.48 22.34 7.86
N TYR A 240 20.57 21.77 8.35
CA TYR A 240 20.66 20.34 8.64
C TYR A 240 21.30 20.13 10.01
N PHE A 241 20.55 19.50 10.91
CA PHE A 241 21.09 18.99 12.17
C PHE A 241 21.69 17.62 11.89
N VAL A 242 23.01 17.58 11.75
CA VAL A 242 23.72 16.37 11.30
C VAL A 242 23.45 15.18 12.23
N GLN A 243 23.27 14.00 11.64
CA GLN A 243 23.06 12.74 12.37
C GLN A 243 24.21 12.45 13.37
N ASP A 244 23.93 11.62 14.36
CA ASP A 244 24.95 11.15 15.30
C ASP A 244 26.08 10.41 14.57
N GLY A 245 27.31 10.76 14.93
CA GLY A 245 28.53 10.25 14.29
C GLY A 245 29.01 11.07 13.07
N VAL A 246 28.20 11.99 12.54
CA VAL A 246 28.63 12.91 11.47
C VAL A 246 29.19 14.19 12.07
N THR A 247 30.43 14.55 11.70
CA THR A 247 31.09 15.78 12.15
C THR A 247 31.07 16.90 11.10
N ASP A 248 31.17 16.55 9.81
CA ASP A 248 31.15 17.48 8.68
C ASP A 248 30.21 16.94 7.57
N PRO A 249 29.09 17.61 7.26
CA PRO A 249 28.18 17.16 6.20
C PRO A 249 28.77 17.29 4.79
N ASN A 250 29.90 18.00 4.60
CA ASN A 250 30.58 18.05 3.30
C ASN A 250 31.26 16.72 2.92
N GLU A 251 31.39 15.78 3.86
CA GLU A 251 31.86 14.41 3.59
C GLU A 251 30.73 13.46 3.16
N GLN A 252 29.47 13.91 3.24
CA GLN A 252 28.30 13.12 2.88
C GLN A 252 27.84 13.41 1.44
N ILE A 253 27.14 12.45 0.84
CA ILE A 253 26.35 12.69 -0.37
C ILE A 253 24.96 13.14 0.06
N ILE A 254 24.73 14.46 0.09
CA ILE A 254 23.44 15.05 0.43
C ILE A 254 22.73 15.48 -0.84
N ILE A 255 21.56 14.89 -1.15
CA ILE A 255 20.79 15.16 -2.36
C ILE A 255 19.47 15.83 -1.97
N ALA A 256 19.22 17.00 -2.56
CA ALA A 256 17.91 17.62 -2.55
C ALA A 256 17.17 17.21 -3.84
N PRO A 257 15.98 16.62 -3.74
CA PRO A 257 15.22 16.15 -4.89
C PRO A 257 14.73 17.33 -5.74
N ARG A 258 14.39 17.02 -7.00
CA ARG A 258 13.87 17.97 -8.00
C ARG A 258 12.63 17.47 -8.73
N ILE A 259 12.36 16.17 -8.63
CA ILE A 259 11.35 15.48 -9.42
C ILE A 259 10.66 14.40 -8.58
N THR A 260 9.42 14.10 -8.94
CA THR A 260 8.61 13.02 -8.34
C THR A 260 8.70 11.70 -9.10
N ARG A 261 9.20 11.73 -10.35
CA ARG A 261 9.37 10.57 -11.26
C ARG A 261 10.80 10.51 -11.77
N LEU A 262 11.39 9.31 -11.80
CA LEU A 262 12.66 9.09 -12.51
C LEU A 262 12.42 8.60 -13.92
N LEU A 263 11.55 7.59 -14.05
CA LEU A 263 11.14 7.03 -15.32
C LEU A 263 9.66 7.38 -15.54
N GLU A 264 9.39 8.17 -16.57
CA GLU A 264 8.04 8.46 -17.04
C GLU A 264 7.81 7.66 -18.32
N ILE A 265 7.04 6.59 -18.21
CA ILE A 265 6.73 5.66 -19.31
C ILE A 265 5.30 5.95 -19.75
N ASN A 266 5.15 6.81 -20.75
CA ASN A 266 3.85 7.32 -21.17
C ASN A 266 3.73 7.36 -22.69
N GLY A 267 2.97 6.42 -23.25
CA GLY A 267 2.60 6.45 -24.67
C GLY A 267 1.72 7.66 -25.00
N LYS A 268 1.61 7.98 -26.28
CA LYS A 268 0.85 9.13 -26.77
C LYS A 268 -0.66 9.00 -26.55
N SER A 269 -1.18 7.78 -26.62
CA SER A 269 -2.59 7.47 -26.38
C SER A 269 -2.79 5.97 -26.14
N ALA A 270 -4.00 5.56 -25.76
CA ALA A 270 -4.36 4.14 -25.62
C ALA A 270 -4.16 3.31 -26.90
N ASN A 271 -4.23 3.94 -28.08
CA ASN A 271 -4.00 3.28 -29.37
C ASN A 271 -2.54 3.35 -29.85
N GLU A 272 -1.73 4.21 -29.21
CA GLU A 272 -0.31 4.39 -29.49
C GLU A 272 0.48 4.23 -28.17
N PRO A 273 0.39 3.05 -27.50
CA PRO A 273 1.07 2.85 -26.24
C PRO A 273 2.58 2.67 -26.45
N VAL A 274 3.35 3.06 -25.45
CA VAL A 274 4.75 2.66 -25.34
C VAL A 274 4.83 1.17 -24.99
N ARG A 275 5.70 0.43 -25.69
CA ARG A 275 5.76 -1.03 -25.53
C ARG A 275 7.15 -1.65 -25.62
N ASN A 276 7.27 -2.88 -25.10
CA ASN A 276 8.44 -3.74 -25.26
C ASN A 276 9.74 -3.10 -24.71
N LEU A 277 9.64 -2.52 -23.50
CA LEU A 277 10.78 -1.97 -22.76
C LEU A 277 11.12 -2.84 -21.55
N GLN A 278 12.41 -2.99 -21.28
CA GLN A 278 12.90 -3.62 -20.06
C GLN A 278 13.87 -2.69 -19.30
N PHE A 279 13.61 -2.49 -18.02
CA PHE A 279 14.51 -1.84 -17.08
C PHE A 279 15.03 -2.88 -16.10
N ALA A 280 16.35 -3.04 -16.02
CA ALA A 280 16.93 -4.13 -15.23
C ALA A 280 18.18 -3.76 -14.41
N GLY A 281 18.24 -4.23 -13.15
CA GLY A 281 19.44 -4.06 -12.32
C GLY A 281 19.73 -2.63 -11.87
N LEU A 282 18.80 -1.68 -12.09
CA LEU A 282 19.00 -0.26 -11.79
C LEU A 282 18.70 0.03 -10.32
N ARG A 283 19.43 0.97 -9.73
CA ARG A 283 19.05 1.59 -8.46
C ARG A 283 18.40 2.95 -8.71
N LEU A 284 17.10 3.05 -8.45
CA LEU A 284 16.31 4.27 -8.63
C LEU A 284 15.99 4.86 -7.26
N THR A 285 16.34 6.13 -7.01
CA THR A 285 16.27 6.71 -5.67
C THR A 285 15.98 8.23 -5.64
N CYS A 286 15.61 8.73 -4.45
CA CYS A 286 15.60 10.16 -4.11
C CYS A 286 14.65 11.01 -4.98
N THR A 287 13.34 10.73 -4.94
CA THR A 287 12.31 11.63 -5.49
C THR A 287 11.67 12.48 -4.42
N ASP A 288 11.07 13.59 -4.82
CA ASP A 288 10.42 14.51 -3.89
C ASP A 288 9.03 14.06 -3.46
N PHE A 289 8.47 14.76 -2.48
CA PHE A 289 7.09 14.68 -2.03
C PHE A 289 6.33 15.98 -2.30
N PHE A 290 5.06 16.04 -1.87
CA PHE A 290 4.17 17.16 -2.14
C PHE A 290 4.17 18.20 -1.03
N ARG A 291 3.91 19.46 -1.39
CA ARG A 291 3.60 20.53 -0.43
C ARG A 291 2.28 20.26 0.30
N GLU A 292 1.31 19.71 -0.40
CA GLU A 292 0.05 19.26 0.17
C GLU A 292 -0.22 17.84 -0.31
N TYR A 293 -0.55 16.96 0.63
CA TYR A 293 -1.11 15.65 0.31
C TYR A 293 -2.55 15.59 0.82
N ARG A 294 -3.46 15.18 -0.06
CA ARG A 294 -4.89 15.02 0.22
C ARG A 294 -5.22 13.56 0.01
N MET A 295 -6.03 13.01 0.92
CA MET A 295 -6.46 11.62 0.79
C MET A 295 -7.31 11.41 -0.46
N MET A 296 -7.43 10.15 -0.84
CA MET A 296 -8.30 9.68 -1.91
C MET A 296 -9.74 10.14 -1.71
N ASN A 297 -10.46 10.41 -2.80
CA ASN A 297 -11.90 10.66 -2.78
C ASN A 297 -12.63 9.45 -3.36
N ASP A 298 -13.53 8.83 -2.60
CA ASP A 298 -14.20 7.57 -2.98
C ASP A 298 -13.22 6.48 -3.45
N ASN A 299 -12.10 6.31 -2.73
CA ASN A 299 -10.96 5.43 -3.05
C ASN A 299 -10.22 5.76 -4.37
N VAL A 300 -10.57 6.87 -5.04
CA VAL A 300 -9.86 7.35 -6.22
C VAL A 300 -8.73 8.27 -5.79
N GLU A 301 -7.50 7.93 -6.19
CA GLU A 301 -6.35 8.79 -5.92
C GLU A 301 -6.46 10.12 -6.69
N GLN A 302 -6.07 11.21 -6.03
CA GLN A 302 -6.03 12.54 -6.64
C GLN A 302 -5.03 12.55 -7.79
N GLU A 303 -5.38 13.14 -8.94
CA GLU A 303 -4.51 13.15 -10.13
C GLU A 303 -3.12 13.75 -9.83
N ALA A 304 -3.05 14.76 -8.98
CA ALA A 304 -1.80 15.39 -8.53
C ALA A 304 -0.92 14.50 -7.65
N HIS A 305 -1.44 13.39 -7.13
CA HIS A 305 -0.72 12.48 -6.22
C HIS A 305 -0.39 11.13 -6.86
N ARG A 306 -0.62 10.98 -8.17
CA ARG A 306 -0.35 9.77 -8.95
C ARG A 306 1.10 9.72 -9.43
N GLU A 307 2.00 9.56 -8.47
CA GLU A 307 3.44 9.67 -8.67
C GLU A 307 4.19 8.45 -8.15
N GLY A 308 5.36 8.17 -8.73
CA GLY A 308 6.29 7.17 -8.21
C GLY A 308 7.65 7.22 -8.92
N LEU A 309 8.65 6.51 -8.39
CA LEU A 309 9.97 6.41 -9.04
C LEU A 309 9.84 6.01 -10.50
N ILE A 310 8.91 5.08 -10.76
CA ILE A 310 8.47 4.69 -12.09
C ILE A 310 6.97 4.97 -12.21
N TYR A 311 6.61 5.79 -13.18
CA TYR A 311 5.24 6.06 -13.57
C TYR A 311 4.96 5.46 -14.95
N CYS A 312 3.86 4.72 -15.09
CA CYS A 312 3.43 4.10 -16.33
C CYS A 312 1.99 4.51 -16.68
N ASN A 313 1.77 5.01 -17.90
CA ASN A 313 0.45 5.17 -18.50
C ASN A 313 0.57 4.93 -20.01
N HIS A 314 -0.54 4.62 -20.69
CA HIS A 314 -0.56 4.19 -22.09
C HIS A 314 0.61 3.24 -22.41
N ALA A 315 0.76 2.19 -21.60
CA ALA A 315 1.93 1.33 -21.60
C ALA A 315 1.55 -0.14 -21.64
N GLU A 316 2.25 -0.92 -22.47
CA GLU A 316 2.03 -2.34 -22.62
C GLU A 316 3.36 -3.11 -22.66
N HIS A 317 3.41 -4.32 -22.09
CA HIS A 317 4.60 -5.17 -22.17
C HIS A 317 5.90 -4.50 -21.67
N ILE A 318 5.81 -3.84 -20.52
CA ILE A 318 6.96 -3.26 -19.83
C ILE A 318 7.44 -4.24 -18.75
N GLN A 319 8.75 -4.45 -18.68
CA GLN A 319 9.38 -5.26 -17.64
C GLN A 319 10.29 -4.41 -16.75
N ILE A 320 10.06 -4.48 -15.44
CA ILE A 320 10.88 -3.87 -14.40
C ILE A 320 11.42 -5.03 -13.56
N ALA A 321 12.71 -5.34 -13.72
CA ALA A 321 13.28 -6.55 -13.15
C ALA A 321 14.59 -6.33 -12.42
N ASP A 322 14.80 -7.04 -11.30
CA ASP A 322 16.09 -7.05 -10.61
C ASP A 322 16.56 -5.64 -10.15
N CYS A 323 15.64 -4.68 -10.01
CA CYS A 323 15.94 -3.30 -9.64
C CYS A 323 15.86 -3.08 -8.12
N ARG A 324 16.52 -2.01 -7.66
CA ARG A 324 16.36 -1.44 -6.31
C ARG A 324 15.64 -0.10 -6.42
N LEU A 325 14.39 -0.06 -5.97
CA LEU A 325 13.54 1.13 -5.97
C LEU A 325 13.45 1.62 -4.52
N GLU A 326 14.20 2.67 -4.19
CA GLU A 326 14.41 3.05 -2.79
C GLU A 326 14.12 4.54 -2.57
N GLN A 327 13.78 4.95 -1.34
CA GLN A 327 13.76 6.36 -0.95
C GLN A 327 12.85 7.22 -1.85
N SER A 328 11.70 6.69 -2.26
CA SER A 328 10.73 7.43 -3.07
C SER A 328 9.92 8.38 -2.19
N GLY A 329 9.87 9.67 -2.51
CA GLY A 329 8.98 10.60 -1.81
C GLY A 329 7.51 10.19 -1.90
N THR A 330 7.12 9.45 -2.93
CA THR A 330 5.74 9.02 -3.20
C THR A 330 5.67 7.50 -3.29
N CYS A 331 5.27 6.92 -4.42
CA CYS A 331 5.19 5.47 -4.61
C CYS A 331 6.48 4.88 -5.19
N GLY A 332 6.69 3.58 -5.05
CA GLY A 332 7.73 2.86 -5.80
C GLY A 332 7.40 2.82 -7.29
N ILE A 333 6.27 2.20 -7.64
CA ILE A 333 5.77 2.10 -9.02
C ILE A 333 4.29 2.52 -9.05
N TYR A 334 3.92 3.36 -10.01
CA TYR A 334 2.54 3.78 -10.24
C TYR A 334 2.09 3.43 -11.67
N LEU A 335 1.14 2.51 -11.81
CA LEU A 335 0.52 2.14 -13.09
C LEU A 335 -0.84 2.83 -13.21
N ASP A 336 -0.92 3.90 -14.00
CA ASP A 336 -2.12 4.74 -14.12
C ASP A 336 -2.89 4.47 -15.41
N ARG A 337 -4.22 4.54 -15.30
CA ARG A 337 -5.23 4.50 -16.36
C ARG A 337 -5.02 3.36 -17.37
N TYR A 338 -4.22 3.57 -18.40
CA TYR A 338 -4.00 2.62 -19.49
C TYR A 338 -2.68 1.85 -19.30
N ALA A 339 -2.68 0.77 -18.53
CA ALA A 339 -1.51 -0.08 -18.34
C ALA A 339 -1.88 -1.56 -18.46
N LYS A 340 -1.23 -2.30 -19.36
CA LYS A 340 -1.48 -3.75 -19.51
C LYS A 340 -0.20 -4.56 -19.61
N ASN A 341 -0.23 -5.80 -19.13
CA ASN A 341 0.89 -6.75 -19.29
C ASN A 341 2.23 -6.22 -18.75
N ILE A 342 2.19 -5.50 -17.63
CA ILE A 342 3.40 -5.01 -16.94
C ILE A 342 3.93 -6.11 -16.02
N THR A 343 5.22 -6.41 -16.13
CA THR A 343 5.91 -7.40 -15.30
C THR A 343 6.84 -6.71 -14.31
N ILE A 344 6.62 -6.92 -13.02
CA ILE A 344 7.41 -6.37 -11.91
C ILE A 344 7.98 -7.58 -11.16
N ASP A 345 9.26 -7.87 -11.37
CA ASP A 345 9.86 -9.15 -11.00
C ASP A 345 11.22 -9.00 -10.30
N ARG A 346 11.43 -9.70 -9.17
CA ARG A 346 12.72 -9.70 -8.42
C ARG A 346 13.23 -8.30 -8.01
N ASN A 347 12.33 -7.35 -7.73
CA ASN A 347 12.74 -6.02 -7.28
C ASN A 347 12.80 -5.93 -5.75
N VAL A 348 13.69 -5.07 -5.25
CA VAL A 348 13.62 -4.55 -3.88
C VAL A 348 12.98 -3.18 -3.93
N ILE A 349 11.82 -3.01 -3.30
CA ILE A 349 11.08 -1.75 -3.24
C ILE A 349 11.02 -1.35 -1.77
N SER A 350 11.72 -0.29 -1.36
CA SER A 350 11.78 0.06 0.06
C SER A 350 11.83 1.54 0.39
N HIS A 351 11.40 1.90 1.61
CA HIS A 351 11.49 3.28 2.12
C HIS A 351 10.76 4.29 1.22
N PHE A 352 9.52 3.98 0.86
CA PHE A 352 8.67 4.85 0.03
C PHE A 352 7.69 5.65 0.88
N GLY A 353 7.33 6.85 0.42
CA GLY A 353 6.47 7.78 1.16
C GLY A 353 5.02 7.33 1.22
N TYR A 354 4.52 6.67 0.16
CA TYR A 354 3.11 6.29 0.06
C TYR A 354 2.89 4.79 -0.21
N MET A 355 2.86 4.33 -1.47
CA MET A 355 2.60 2.93 -1.82
C MET A 355 3.79 2.24 -2.47
N GLY A 356 3.95 0.93 -2.26
CA GLY A 356 5.01 0.18 -2.94
C GLY A 356 4.73 0.09 -4.43
N ILE A 357 3.58 -0.50 -4.77
CA ILE A 357 3.08 -0.61 -6.15
C ILE A 357 1.60 -0.22 -6.17
N SER A 358 1.22 0.65 -7.10
CA SER A 358 -0.16 1.09 -7.29
C SER A 358 -0.66 0.72 -8.68
N LEU A 359 -1.78 0.00 -8.77
CA LEU A 359 -2.47 -0.35 -10.03
C LEU A 359 -3.79 0.41 -10.08
N ASN A 360 -3.88 1.44 -10.92
CA ASN A 360 -5.04 2.34 -10.96
C ASN A 360 -5.65 2.40 -12.37
N GLY A 361 -6.84 1.82 -12.53
CA GLY A 361 -7.72 2.05 -13.68
C GLY A 361 -8.60 3.29 -13.50
N PHE A 362 -9.53 3.50 -14.44
CA PHE A 362 -10.55 4.53 -14.29
C PHE A 362 -11.60 4.13 -13.27
N ALA A 363 -12.03 5.10 -12.45
CA ALA A 363 -13.22 4.94 -11.62
C ALA A 363 -14.45 4.59 -12.48
N PRO A 364 -15.42 3.83 -11.96
CA PRO A 364 -16.67 3.57 -12.67
C PRO A 364 -17.34 4.88 -13.12
N GLY A 365 -17.68 4.98 -14.40
CA GLY A 365 -18.29 6.17 -15.01
C GLY A 365 -17.30 7.27 -15.42
N ALA A 366 -16.03 7.17 -15.03
CA ALA A 366 -14.98 8.09 -15.47
C ALA A 366 -14.35 7.65 -16.80
N GLY A 367 -13.69 8.59 -17.47
CA GLY A 367 -12.99 8.36 -18.73
C GLY A 367 -13.88 8.44 -19.98
N PRO A 368 -13.29 8.38 -21.18
CA PRO A 368 -13.98 8.64 -22.45
C PRO A 368 -14.70 7.39 -23.00
N PHE A 369 -15.40 6.63 -22.15
CA PHE A 369 -15.98 5.34 -22.52
C PHE A 369 -17.51 5.43 -22.70
N ASN A 370 -18.04 4.49 -23.49
CA ASN A 370 -19.48 4.33 -23.74
C ASN A 370 -20.00 2.93 -23.34
N SER A 371 -19.16 2.12 -22.70
CA SER A 371 -19.51 0.81 -22.15
C SER A 371 -18.59 0.45 -20.98
N ALA A 372 -19.04 -0.48 -20.14
CA ALA A 372 -18.26 -0.99 -19.02
C ALA A 372 -17.02 -1.77 -19.48
N ASP A 373 -17.14 -2.59 -20.52
CA ASP A 373 -16.00 -3.34 -21.07
C ASP A 373 -14.91 -2.43 -21.64
N ALA A 374 -15.29 -1.33 -22.29
CA ALA A 374 -14.32 -0.37 -22.84
C ALA A 374 -13.52 0.35 -21.75
N SER A 375 -14.06 0.48 -20.53
CA SER A 375 -13.35 1.10 -19.41
C SER A 375 -12.30 0.18 -18.77
N PHE A 376 -12.24 -1.11 -19.15
CA PHE A 376 -11.22 -2.05 -18.69
C PHE A 376 -9.85 -1.80 -19.33
N THR A 377 -9.06 -0.97 -18.67
CA THR A 377 -7.85 -0.36 -19.22
C THR A 377 -6.58 -0.67 -18.44
N ASN A 378 -6.72 -1.18 -17.21
CA ASN A 378 -5.63 -1.55 -16.32
C ASN A 378 -5.74 -3.02 -15.93
N GLY A 379 -4.69 -3.83 -16.11
CA GLY A 379 -4.73 -5.24 -15.73
C GLY A 379 -3.77 -6.16 -16.47
N TYR A 380 -3.88 -7.47 -16.19
CA TYR A 380 -2.97 -8.51 -16.68
C TYR A 380 -1.51 -8.32 -16.23
N HIS A 381 -1.31 -7.68 -15.08
CA HIS A 381 0.03 -7.49 -14.52
C HIS A 381 0.54 -8.76 -13.85
N THR A 382 1.85 -8.96 -13.91
CA THR A 382 2.55 -9.99 -13.14
C THR A 382 3.47 -9.32 -12.14
N ILE A 383 3.17 -9.45 -10.85
CA ILE A 383 3.92 -8.88 -9.74
C ILE A 383 4.46 -10.04 -8.92
N THR A 384 5.74 -10.37 -9.10
CA THR A 384 6.31 -11.59 -8.53
C THR A 384 7.72 -11.45 -7.98
N ASN A 385 8.04 -12.23 -6.95
CA ASN A 385 9.39 -12.29 -6.36
C ASN A 385 9.92 -10.95 -5.85
N ASN A 386 9.05 -9.99 -5.55
CA ASN A 386 9.49 -8.68 -5.05
C ASN A 386 9.60 -8.70 -3.52
N ARG A 387 10.50 -7.89 -2.98
CA ARG A 387 10.56 -7.55 -1.57
C ARG A 387 10.14 -6.10 -1.39
N ILE A 388 8.98 -5.87 -0.80
CA ILE A 388 8.34 -4.56 -0.65
C ILE A 388 8.27 -4.23 0.84
N GLU A 389 9.04 -3.24 1.30
CA GLU A 389 9.19 -3.01 2.74
C GLU A 389 9.37 -1.55 3.18
N ASN A 390 8.98 -1.26 4.43
CA ASN A 390 9.16 0.05 5.05
C ASN A 390 8.43 1.16 4.27
N GLY A 391 7.13 0.95 4.05
CA GLY A 391 6.28 1.82 3.25
C GLY A 391 5.52 2.88 4.05
N GLY A 392 4.79 3.75 3.35
CA GLY A 392 3.87 4.73 3.96
C GLY A 392 4.53 5.73 4.90
N GLN A 393 5.81 6.05 4.69
CA GLN A 393 6.59 6.89 5.61
C GLN A 393 6.16 8.36 5.63
N LEU A 394 5.44 8.82 4.61
CA LEU A 394 4.95 10.20 4.48
C LEU A 394 3.42 10.27 4.35
N VAL A 395 2.75 9.14 4.10
CA VAL A 395 1.30 8.99 4.04
C VAL A 395 0.91 7.79 4.89
N GLY A 396 0.25 8.04 6.03
CA GLY A 396 0.03 7.05 7.09
C GLY A 396 -0.90 5.89 6.71
N HIS A 397 -1.64 5.99 5.63
CA HIS A 397 -2.44 4.88 5.10
C HIS A 397 -1.79 4.20 3.89
N GLY A 398 -0.48 4.37 3.73
CA GLY A 398 0.32 3.67 2.75
C GLY A 398 0.23 2.14 2.90
N CYS A 399 0.45 1.44 1.79
CA CYS A 399 0.38 -0.02 1.72
C CYS A 399 1.43 -0.59 0.77
N GLY A 400 1.60 -1.92 0.80
CA GLY A 400 2.50 -2.62 -0.11
C GLY A 400 2.02 -2.55 -1.55
N ILE A 401 0.82 -3.08 -1.83
CA ILE A 401 0.21 -3.09 -3.16
C ILE A 401 -1.24 -2.64 -3.09
N LEU A 402 -1.60 -1.61 -3.86
CA LEU A 402 -2.98 -1.17 -4.06
C LEU A 402 -3.49 -1.53 -5.46
N LEU A 403 -4.71 -2.05 -5.54
CA LEU A 403 -5.44 -2.25 -6.78
C LEU A 403 -6.73 -1.42 -6.76
N TYR A 404 -6.92 -0.56 -7.73
CA TYR A 404 -8.19 0.11 -7.99
C TYR A 404 -8.54 -0.03 -9.46
N GLN A 405 -9.66 -0.69 -9.76
CA GLN A 405 -10.14 -0.94 -11.12
C GLN A 405 -9.09 -1.63 -12.02
N SER A 406 -8.34 -2.58 -11.43
CA SER A 406 -7.32 -3.39 -12.12
C SER A 406 -7.57 -4.88 -11.92
N GLY A 407 -7.61 -5.62 -13.03
CA GLY A 407 -8.09 -7.00 -13.04
C GLY A 407 -7.16 -7.98 -13.73
N HIS A 408 -7.43 -9.28 -13.54
CA HIS A 408 -6.65 -10.36 -14.12
C HIS A 408 -5.16 -10.35 -13.74
N ASN A 409 -4.83 -9.76 -12.59
CA ASN A 409 -3.45 -9.65 -12.13
C ASN A 409 -3.00 -10.92 -11.42
N GLN A 410 -1.71 -11.24 -11.57
CA GLN A 410 -1.03 -12.29 -10.81
C GLN A 410 -0.07 -11.64 -9.81
N ILE A 411 -0.42 -11.70 -8.53
CA ILE A 411 0.38 -11.13 -7.43
C ILE A 411 0.89 -12.29 -6.59
N LYS A 412 2.12 -12.73 -6.87
CA LYS A 412 2.63 -13.99 -6.32
C LYS A 412 4.02 -13.91 -5.75
N HIS A 413 4.35 -14.76 -4.77
CA HIS A 413 5.75 -14.93 -4.34
C HIS A 413 6.42 -13.63 -3.86
N ASN A 414 5.66 -12.66 -3.34
CA ASN A 414 6.24 -11.42 -2.82
C ASN A 414 6.45 -11.51 -1.31
N ILE A 415 7.43 -10.78 -0.79
CA ILE A 415 7.52 -10.41 0.63
C ILE A 415 6.99 -8.98 0.76
N ILE A 416 6.05 -8.75 1.67
CA ILE A 416 5.52 -7.42 1.99
C ILE A 416 5.58 -7.21 3.50
N ALA A 417 6.33 -6.20 3.95
CA ALA A 417 6.54 -5.98 5.38
C ALA A 417 6.61 -4.51 5.80
N ASN A 418 6.32 -4.21 7.07
CA ASN A 418 6.46 -2.87 7.66
C ASN A 418 5.61 -1.83 6.90
N MET A 419 4.29 -2.04 6.90
CA MET A 419 3.31 -1.11 6.32
C MET A 419 2.46 -0.48 7.41
N PRO A 420 2.08 0.80 7.32
CA PRO A 420 1.25 1.41 8.34
C PRO A 420 -0.20 0.93 8.27
N ARG A 421 -0.69 0.53 7.09
CA ARG A 421 -2.04 -0.05 6.92
C ARG A 421 -2.00 -1.44 6.28
N TYR A 422 -2.24 -1.56 4.98
CA TYR A 422 -2.43 -2.85 4.34
C TYR A 422 -1.11 -3.46 3.82
N GLY A 423 -1.06 -4.79 3.74
CA GLY A 423 -0.13 -5.47 2.86
C GLY A 423 -0.58 -5.31 1.40
N ILE A 424 -1.76 -5.85 1.09
CA ILE A 424 -2.41 -5.73 -0.22
C ILE A 424 -3.85 -5.24 -0.03
N SER A 425 -4.28 -4.24 -0.79
CA SER A 425 -5.66 -3.74 -0.78
C SER A 425 -6.24 -3.69 -2.19
N MET A 426 -7.51 -4.08 -2.32
CA MET A 426 -8.28 -3.98 -3.56
C MET A 426 -9.51 -3.10 -3.34
N LYS A 427 -9.70 -2.13 -4.21
CA LYS A 427 -10.76 -1.13 -4.10
C LYS A 427 -11.61 -1.09 -5.38
N GLY A 428 -12.88 -0.78 -5.22
CA GLY A 428 -13.82 -0.49 -6.29
C GLY A 428 -14.91 0.46 -5.82
N LEU A 429 -16.16 0.26 -6.23
CA LEU A 429 -17.31 1.08 -5.86
C LEU A 429 -18.50 0.18 -5.59
N ARG A 430 -18.93 0.08 -4.33
CA ARG A 430 -20.08 -0.75 -3.95
C ARG A 430 -21.37 -0.30 -4.64
N HIS A 431 -22.29 -1.23 -4.92
CA HIS A 431 -23.52 -0.96 -5.68
C HIS A 431 -24.35 0.19 -5.10
N LYS A 432 -24.53 0.23 -3.79
CA LYS A 432 -25.33 1.27 -3.12
C LYS A 432 -24.68 2.66 -3.12
N ALA A 433 -23.40 2.75 -3.50
CA ALA A 433 -22.69 4.00 -3.72
C ALA A 433 -22.56 4.35 -5.22
N MET A 434 -23.00 3.48 -6.13
CA MET A 434 -22.95 3.78 -7.56
C MET A 434 -24.00 4.83 -7.93
N PRO A 435 -23.68 5.74 -8.87
CA PRO A 435 -24.67 6.54 -9.56
C PRO A 435 -25.75 5.66 -10.23
N SER A 436 -26.95 6.21 -10.44
CA SER A 436 -28.05 5.48 -11.10
C SER A 436 -27.77 5.11 -12.55
N GLU A 437 -26.78 5.75 -13.17
CA GLU A 437 -26.37 5.54 -14.55
C GLU A 437 -24.85 5.71 -14.67
N LEU A 438 -24.20 4.79 -15.40
CA LEU A 438 -22.78 4.84 -15.73
C LEU A 438 -22.61 4.64 -17.24
N TYR A 439 -21.88 5.52 -17.93
CA TYR A 439 -21.70 5.45 -19.38
C TYR A 439 -23.01 5.41 -20.19
N SER A 440 -24.06 6.09 -19.71
CA SER A 440 -25.41 6.03 -20.28
C SER A 440 -26.09 4.66 -20.20
N ILE A 441 -25.66 3.83 -19.26
CA ILE A 441 -26.24 2.52 -18.95
C ILE A 441 -26.84 2.60 -17.53
N PRO A 442 -28.15 2.35 -17.36
CA PRO A 442 -28.75 2.27 -16.03
C PRO A 442 -28.06 1.21 -15.17
N VAL A 443 -27.69 1.57 -13.95
CA VAL A 443 -27.11 0.63 -12.98
C VAL A 443 -28.24 -0.14 -12.31
N THR A 444 -28.18 -1.46 -12.39
CA THR A 444 -29.09 -2.39 -11.72
C THR A 444 -28.29 -3.38 -10.88
N TRP A 445 -28.98 -4.10 -10.00
CA TRP A 445 -28.35 -5.17 -9.24
C TRP A 445 -27.70 -6.23 -10.16
N GLU A 446 -28.29 -6.54 -11.31
CA GLU A 446 -27.81 -7.59 -12.18
C GLU A 446 -26.53 -7.20 -12.94
N ASN A 447 -26.34 -5.92 -13.27
CA ASN A 447 -25.24 -5.46 -14.12
C ASN A 447 -24.15 -4.70 -13.36
N HIS A 448 -24.33 -4.36 -12.07
CA HIS A 448 -23.38 -3.48 -11.38
C HIS A 448 -21.94 -4.00 -11.37
N TRP A 449 -21.73 -5.32 -11.30
CA TRP A 449 -20.38 -5.92 -11.37
C TRP A 449 -19.68 -5.72 -12.72
N ASP A 450 -20.41 -5.44 -13.80
CA ASP A 450 -19.82 -5.22 -15.14
C ASP A 450 -18.93 -3.96 -15.12
N PHE A 451 -19.25 -2.98 -14.27
CA PHE A 451 -18.49 -1.73 -14.09
C PHE A 451 -17.30 -1.87 -13.13
N LEU A 452 -17.07 -3.04 -12.54
CA LEU A 452 -16.03 -3.26 -11.53
C LEU A 452 -14.88 -4.10 -12.09
N HIS A 453 -13.72 -3.46 -12.25
CA HIS A 453 -12.55 -4.05 -12.89
C HIS A 453 -11.48 -4.57 -11.94
N SER A 454 -11.62 -4.34 -10.62
CA SER A 454 -10.87 -5.08 -9.60
C SER A 454 -11.39 -6.52 -9.49
N LYS A 455 -11.20 -7.31 -10.55
CA LYS A 455 -11.79 -8.64 -10.73
C LYS A 455 -10.78 -9.66 -11.23
N ASN A 456 -11.05 -10.94 -10.98
CA ASN A 456 -10.23 -12.06 -11.44
C ASN A 456 -8.74 -11.95 -11.04
N ASN A 457 -8.44 -11.31 -9.92
CA ASN A 457 -7.08 -11.21 -9.42
C ASN A 457 -6.69 -12.47 -8.65
N PHE A 458 -5.45 -12.94 -8.84
CA PHE A 458 -4.89 -14.09 -8.15
C PHE A 458 -3.76 -13.64 -7.24
N ILE A 459 -4.06 -13.57 -5.94
CA ILE A 459 -3.13 -13.17 -4.87
C ILE A 459 -2.68 -14.45 -4.16
N ALA A 460 -1.45 -14.90 -4.44
CA ALA A 460 -1.04 -16.21 -3.97
C ALA A 460 0.43 -16.34 -3.57
N TYR A 461 0.72 -17.19 -2.59
CA TYR A 461 2.10 -17.49 -2.19
C TYR A 461 2.90 -16.25 -1.74
N ASN A 462 2.23 -15.21 -1.24
CA ASN A 462 2.91 -14.05 -0.67
C ASN A 462 3.18 -14.28 0.83
N ASP A 463 4.28 -13.72 1.30
CA ASP A 463 4.64 -13.59 2.71
C ASP A 463 4.36 -12.15 3.14
N ILE A 464 3.44 -11.95 4.09
CA ILE A 464 3.02 -10.62 4.55
C ILE A 464 3.11 -10.55 6.07
N SER A 465 3.86 -9.58 6.57
CA SER A 465 4.08 -9.39 8.02
C SER A 465 4.25 -7.93 8.44
N GLU A 466 4.17 -7.66 9.74
CA GLU A 466 4.35 -6.33 10.34
C GLU A 466 3.59 -5.22 9.58
N VAL A 467 2.31 -5.46 9.29
CA VAL A 467 1.40 -4.44 8.74
C VAL A 467 0.40 -3.98 9.80
N MET A 468 -0.40 -2.95 9.49
CA MET A 468 -1.27 -2.27 10.47
C MET A 468 -0.48 -1.57 11.60
N THR A 469 0.73 -1.11 11.31
CA THR A 469 1.63 -0.56 12.33
C THR A 469 1.22 0.83 12.83
N ASP A 470 0.44 1.59 12.07
CA ASP A 470 0.07 2.97 12.45
C ASP A 470 -1.30 3.45 11.90
N SER A 471 -2.11 2.53 11.39
CA SER A 471 -3.48 2.75 10.94
C SER A 471 -4.41 1.66 11.52
N GLN A 472 -5.70 1.72 11.19
CA GLN A 472 -6.73 0.83 11.72
C GLN A 472 -7.76 0.47 10.65
N ASP A 473 -8.72 -0.40 11.01
CA ASP A 473 -9.79 -0.87 10.12
C ASP A 473 -9.22 -1.39 8.79
N GLY A 474 -8.47 -2.47 8.93
CA GLY A 474 -7.73 -3.06 7.84
C GLY A 474 -7.24 -4.45 8.21
N GLY A 475 -6.64 -5.11 7.24
CA GLY A 475 -5.96 -6.39 7.42
C GLY A 475 -4.76 -6.51 6.50
N LEU A 476 -4.09 -7.66 6.59
CA LEU A 476 -2.92 -7.94 5.75
C LEU A 476 -3.30 -8.02 4.27
N ILE A 477 -4.49 -8.55 3.99
CA ILE A 477 -5.14 -8.48 2.67
C ILE A 477 -6.55 -7.94 2.86
N GLU A 478 -6.89 -6.88 2.13
CA GLU A 478 -8.19 -6.21 2.22
C GLU A 478 -8.85 -6.02 0.85
N ALA A 479 -10.18 -6.04 0.81
CA ALA A 479 -10.99 -5.77 -0.37
C ALA A 479 -12.26 -4.97 -0.02
N TRP A 480 -12.61 -3.96 -0.83
CA TRP A 480 -13.83 -3.16 -0.69
C TRP A 480 -14.47 -2.85 -2.05
N GLY A 481 -15.75 -3.22 -2.23
CA GLY A 481 -16.55 -2.87 -3.42
C GLY A 481 -15.97 -3.33 -4.75
N VAL A 482 -15.28 -4.48 -4.75
CA VAL A 482 -14.52 -4.97 -5.92
C VAL A 482 -15.39 -5.80 -6.88
N GLY A 483 -14.84 -6.12 -8.05
CA GLY A 483 -15.50 -7.06 -8.97
C GLY A 483 -15.32 -8.52 -8.52
N ARG A 484 -15.91 -9.46 -9.27
CA ARG A 484 -15.99 -10.88 -8.88
C ARG A 484 -14.77 -11.73 -9.28
N GLY A 485 -14.71 -12.96 -8.79
CA GLY A 485 -13.72 -13.96 -9.19
C GLY A 485 -12.32 -13.77 -8.63
N ASN A 486 -12.17 -12.94 -7.60
CA ASN A 486 -10.87 -12.75 -6.93
C ASN A 486 -10.52 -13.95 -6.05
N VAL A 487 -9.24 -14.31 -6.00
CA VAL A 487 -8.72 -15.48 -5.29
C VAL A 487 -7.56 -15.10 -4.40
N ILE A 488 -7.64 -15.47 -3.12
CA ILE A 488 -6.58 -15.34 -2.11
C ILE A 488 -6.14 -16.75 -1.73
N HIS A 489 -4.98 -17.18 -2.23
CA HIS A 489 -4.54 -18.59 -2.19
C HIS A 489 -3.14 -18.78 -1.61
N SER A 490 -2.98 -19.62 -0.58
CA SER A 490 -1.64 -20.00 -0.08
C SER A 490 -0.74 -18.84 0.33
N ASN A 491 -1.28 -17.76 0.89
CA ASN A 491 -0.47 -16.69 1.46
C ASN A 491 -0.11 -17.03 2.92
N TYR A 492 1.06 -16.57 3.37
CA TYR A 492 1.48 -16.62 4.77
C TYR A 492 1.34 -15.22 5.38
N LEU A 493 0.39 -15.08 6.30
CA LEU A 493 0.01 -13.83 6.93
C LEU A 493 0.36 -13.92 8.41
N HIS A 494 1.39 -13.19 8.85
CA HIS A 494 1.94 -13.42 10.17
C HIS A 494 2.56 -12.20 10.85
N ASP A 495 2.83 -12.32 12.14
CA ASP A 495 3.58 -11.34 12.94
C ASP A 495 3.12 -9.89 12.65
N SER A 496 1.82 -9.65 12.76
CA SER A 496 1.24 -8.32 12.57
C SER A 496 0.34 -7.98 13.75
N GLY A 497 0.50 -6.75 14.26
CA GLY A 497 -0.15 -6.27 15.47
C GLY A 497 -1.29 -5.30 15.17
N ILE A 498 -2.35 -5.37 15.98
CA ILE A 498 -3.32 -4.28 16.10
C ILE A 498 -2.97 -3.49 17.37
N HIS A 499 -2.57 -2.22 17.21
CA HIS A 499 -2.02 -1.41 18.29
C HIS A 499 -3.04 -0.49 18.97
N PHE A 500 -4.12 -0.17 18.27
CA PHE A 500 -5.25 0.63 18.75
C PHE A 500 -6.49 0.31 17.92
N SER A 501 -7.67 0.69 18.40
CA SER A 501 -8.96 0.41 17.74
C SER A 501 -9.14 -1.08 17.38
N PHE A 502 -9.30 -1.45 16.10
CA PHE A 502 -9.52 -2.82 15.66
C PHE A 502 -8.90 -3.12 14.28
N GLY A 503 -8.72 -4.41 13.99
CA GLY A 503 -8.29 -4.90 12.67
C GLY A 503 -8.41 -6.42 12.51
N PHE A 504 -7.93 -6.91 11.37
CA PHE A 504 -8.23 -8.24 10.86
C PHE A 504 -7.02 -8.92 10.20
N GLY A 505 -7.14 -10.23 9.91
CA GLY A 505 -6.17 -10.95 9.06
C GLY A 505 -6.43 -10.71 7.56
N ILE A 506 -7.46 -11.35 7.03
CA ILE A 506 -8.04 -11.10 5.71
C ILE A 506 -9.37 -10.36 5.92
N TYR A 507 -9.49 -9.18 5.32
CA TYR A 507 -10.67 -8.33 5.44
C TYR A 507 -11.39 -8.21 4.09
N LEU A 508 -12.42 -9.02 3.88
CA LEU A 508 -13.34 -8.87 2.76
C LEU A 508 -14.47 -7.94 3.22
N ASP A 509 -14.23 -6.64 3.06
CA ASP A 509 -15.11 -5.57 3.50
C ASP A 509 -16.37 -5.47 2.59
N ASP A 510 -17.15 -4.39 2.73
CA ASP A 510 -18.43 -4.21 2.06
C ASP A 510 -18.37 -4.54 0.55
N ALA A 511 -19.32 -5.36 0.10
CA ALA A 511 -19.44 -5.80 -1.30
C ALA A 511 -18.16 -6.45 -1.89
N ALA A 512 -17.34 -7.10 -1.06
CA ALA A 512 -16.29 -8.01 -1.51
C ALA A 512 -16.88 -9.39 -1.81
N ASP A 513 -17.51 -9.52 -2.98
CA ASP A 513 -18.30 -10.69 -3.38
C ASP A 513 -17.52 -11.75 -4.18
N ASP A 514 -17.99 -12.99 -4.13
CA ASP A 514 -17.54 -14.13 -4.93
C ASP A 514 -16.03 -14.41 -4.80
N PHE A 515 -15.47 -14.16 -3.63
CA PHE A 515 -14.08 -14.50 -3.33
C PHE A 515 -13.89 -16.00 -3.14
N THR A 516 -12.70 -16.48 -3.53
CA THR A 516 -12.18 -17.77 -3.06
C THR A 516 -11.00 -17.51 -2.12
N VAL A 517 -11.15 -17.87 -0.85
CA VAL A 517 -10.11 -17.74 0.19
C VAL A 517 -9.70 -19.14 0.62
N THR A 518 -8.52 -19.57 0.20
CA THR A 518 -8.09 -20.96 0.41
C THR A 518 -6.60 -21.16 0.65
N ASN A 519 -6.24 -22.20 1.40
CA ASN A 519 -4.85 -22.60 1.65
C ASN A 519 -4.01 -21.54 2.37
N ASN A 520 -4.59 -20.45 2.86
CA ASN A 520 -3.84 -19.41 3.54
C ASN A 520 -3.47 -19.84 4.96
N VAL A 521 -2.33 -19.36 5.43
CA VAL A 521 -1.84 -19.56 6.79
C VAL A 521 -1.86 -18.23 7.49
N ILE A 522 -2.64 -18.11 8.56
CA ILE A 522 -2.71 -16.91 9.41
C ILE A 522 -2.23 -17.26 10.81
N THR A 523 -1.14 -16.65 11.27
CA THR A 523 -0.50 -17.04 12.53
C THR A 523 0.22 -15.88 13.23
N ARG A 524 0.30 -15.93 14.56
CA ARG A 524 1.01 -14.91 15.36
C ARG A 524 0.52 -13.48 15.10
N LEU A 525 -0.75 -13.31 14.73
CA LEU A 525 -1.39 -12.02 14.80
C LEU A 525 -1.67 -11.69 16.27
N TYR A 526 -1.44 -10.44 16.65
CA TYR A 526 -1.45 -10.03 18.05
C TYR A 526 -2.13 -8.68 18.25
N SER A 527 -2.38 -8.34 19.50
CA SER A 527 -2.88 -7.04 19.90
C SER A 527 -1.98 -6.44 20.96
N THR A 528 -1.82 -5.12 20.94
CA THR A 528 -1.11 -4.35 21.97
C THR A 528 -1.92 -3.09 22.29
N GLY A 529 -1.62 -2.46 23.43
CA GLY A 529 -2.35 -1.26 23.84
C GLY A 529 -3.86 -1.51 23.93
N GLU A 530 -4.63 -0.66 23.26
CA GLU A 530 -6.09 -0.76 23.18
C GLU A 530 -6.58 -1.46 21.90
N GLY A 531 -5.66 -1.97 21.08
CA GLY A 531 -5.98 -2.64 19.84
C GLY A 531 -6.74 -3.95 20.04
N LYS A 532 -7.66 -4.24 19.11
CA LYS A 532 -8.51 -5.43 19.14
C LYS A 532 -8.38 -6.19 17.82
N LEU A 533 -7.76 -7.37 17.86
CA LEU A 533 -7.80 -8.31 16.74
C LEU A 533 -9.18 -8.98 16.70
N TRP A 534 -10.09 -8.43 15.90
CA TRP A 534 -11.47 -8.91 15.84
C TRP A 534 -11.56 -10.30 15.21
N MET A 535 -11.17 -10.41 13.94
CA MET A 535 -11.36 -11.64 13.17
C MET A 535 -10.14 -11.93 12.30
N LEU A 536 -9.76 -13.20 12.18
CA LEU A 536 -8.69 -13.57 11.25
C LEU A 536 -9.17 -13.54 9.80
N ILE A 537 -10.42 -13.92 9.53
CA ILE A 537 -11.07 -13.72 8.24
C ILE A 537 -12.43 -13.07 8.48
N PHE A 538 -12.64 -11.87 7.94
CA PHE A 538 -13.92 -11.17 8.01
C PHE A 538 -14.55 -11.07 6.62
N SER A 539 -15.79 -11.56 6.47
CA SER A 539 -16.49 -11.65 5.19
C SER A 539 -17.84 -10.93 5.19
N LYS A 540 -17.90 -9.78 4.50
CA LYS A 540 -19.10 -8.95 4.39
C LYS A 540 -19.82 -9.05 3.04
N GLY A 541 -19.19 -9.62 2.01
CA GLY A 541 -19.81 -9.83 0.69
C GLY A 541 -20.68 -11.09 0.56
N ILE A 542 -21.09 -11.38 -0.68
CA ILE A 542 -21.97 -12.48 -1.08
C ILE A 542 -21.16 -13.61 -1.71
N GLY A 543 -21.53 -14.86 -1.44
CA GLY A 543 -21.01 -16.01 -2.19
C GLY A 543 -19.52 -16.31 -1.95
N ASN A 544 -18.95 -15.78 -0.87
CA ASN A 544 -17.55 -16.01 -0.53
C ASN A 544 -17.32 -17.47 -0.10
N ARG A 545 -16.28 -18.08 -0.65
CA ARG A 545 -15.88 -19.48 -0.39
C ARG A 545 -14.61 -19.50 0.44
N ILE A 546 -14.71 -19.88 1.70
CA ILE A 546 -13.62 -19.84 2.69
C ILE A 546 -13.30 -21.27 3.11
N PHE A 547 -12.25 -21.86 2.52
CA PHE A 547 -11.96 -23.26 2.78
C PHE A 547 -10.49 -23.64 2.77
N ASN A 548 -10.14 -24.67 3.54
CA ASN A 548 -8.77 -25.19 3.62
C ASN A 548 -7.75 -24.15 4.10
N ASN A 549 -8.15 -23.21 4.96
CA ASN A 549 -7.24 -22.25 5.57
C ASN A 549 -6.75 -22.76 6.94
N LEU A 550 -5.50 -22.46 7.27
CA LEU A 550 -4.89 -22.73 8.57
C LEU A 550 -4.85 -21.44 9.39
N LEU A 551 -5.67 -21.37 10.44
CA LEU A 551 -5.75 -20.25 11.36
C LEU A 551 -5.18 -20.70 12.71
N ALA A 552 -3.88 -20.46 12.93
CA ALA A 552 -3.11 -21.12 13.98
C ALA A 552 -2.35 -20.14 14.88
N GLN A 553 -2.46 -20.30 16.20
CA GLN A 553 -1.71 -19.54 17.21
C GLN A 553 -1.94 -18.03 17.12
N ASN A 554 -3.20 -17.60 17.20
CA ASN A 554 -3.59 -16.20 17.27
C ASN A 554 -4.42 -15.97 18.56
N PRO A 555 -3.80 -16.08 19.75
CA PRO A 555 -4.55 -16.09 21.01
C PRO A 555 -5.25 -14.77 21.33
N ALA A 556 -4.85 -13.67 20.69
CA ALA A 556 -5.51 -12.37 20.81
C ALA A 556 -6.75 -12.23 19.92
N ALA A 557 -6.96 -13.14 18.96
CA ALA A 557 -8.11 -13.08 18.08
C ALA A 557 -9.40 -13.38 18.84
N ILE A 558 -10.42 -12.54 18.64
CA ILE A 558 -11.74 -12.76 19.22
C ILE A 558 -12.41 -13.93 18.49
N SER A 559 -12.35 -13.95 17.17
CA SER A 559 -12.85 -15.05 16.35
C SER A 559 -11.93 -15.40 15.19
N ALA A 560 -12.01 -16.65 14.74
CA ALA A 560 -11.33 -17.12 13.54
C ALA A 560 -11.99 -16.55 12.29
N ILE A 561 -13.30 -16.76 12.14
CA ILE A 561 -14.05 -16.30 10.97
C ILE A 561 -15.23 -15.45 11.45
N GLY A 562 -15.56 -14.38 10.74
CA GLY A 562 -16.77 -13.63 11.02
C GLY A 562 -17.43 -13.04 9.78
N SER A 563 -18.64 -12.53 9.99
CA SER A 563 -19.47 -11.96 8.92
C SER A 563 -20.36 -10.82 9.42
N GLN A 564 -20.71 -9.93 8.50
CA GLN A 564 -21.56 -8.78 8.77
C GLN A 564 -22.26 -8.33 7.49
N GLU A 565 -23.55 -8.06 7.60
CA GLU A 565 -24.31 -7.24 6.66
C GLU A 565 -24.22 -5.78 7.08
N MET A 566 -23.82 -4.89 6.17
CA MET A 566 -23.64 -3.46 6.48
C MET A 566 -23.85 -2.61 5.22
N ALA A 567 -24.05 -1.31 5.43
CA ALA A 567 -24.12 -0.32 4.35
C ALA A 567 -25.20 -0.61 3.29
N ASP A 568 -26.28 -1.28 3.70
CA ASP A 568 -27.37 -1.78 2.85
C ASP A 568 -26.92 -2.77 1.75
N GLU A 569 -25.72 -3.32 1.87
CA GLU A 569 -25.21 -4.40 1.01
C GLU A 569 -25.55 -5.75 1.65
N GLU A 570 -26.00 -6.70 0.83
CA GLU A 570 -26.35 -8.03 1.31
C GLU A 570 -25.09 -8.84 1.67
N ASN A 571 -25.20 -9.68 2.69
CA ASN A 571 -24.14 -10.62 3.07
C ASN A 571 -24.74 -12.02 3.15
N LYS A 572 -24.57 -12.86 2.14
CA LYS A 572 -25.29 -14.15 2.07
C LYS A 572 -24.54 -15.18 1.27
N ASP A 573 -25.02 -16.41 1.34
CA ASP A 573 -24.52 -17.53 0.54
C ASP A 573 -23.02 -17.82 0.76
N ILE A 574 -22.48 -17.50 1.95
CA ILE A 574 -21.09 -17.83 2.28
C ILE A 574 -20.97 -19.35 2.46
N GLU A 575 -19.89 -19.91 1.92
CA GLU A 575 -19.50 -21.31 2.10
C GLU A 575 -18.23 -21.40 2.95
N ILE A 576 -18.30 -22.12 4.06
CA ILE A 576 -17.15 -22.35 4.94
C ILE A 576 -16.91 -23.85 5.08
N ALA A 577 -15.70 -24.32 4.76
CA ALA A 577 -15.37 -25.71 4.99
C ALA A 577 -13.89 -26.01 5.18
N ARG A 578 -13.56 -27.12 5.86
CA ARG A 578 -12.20 -27.67 5.87
C ARG A 578 -11.14 -26.73 6.43
N ASN A 579 -11.51 -25.73 7.24
CA ASN A 579 -10.52 -24.86 7.86
C ASN A 579 -10.01 -25.52 9.15
N ILE A 580 -8.73 -25.33 9.45
CA ILE A 580 -8.15 -25.69 10.75
C ILE A 580 -8.05 -24.43 11.59
N ILE A 581 -8.77 -24.39 12.71
CA ILE A 581 -8.74 -23.32 13.70
C ILE A 581 -8.05 -23.87 14.94
N TYR A 582 -6.83 -23.39 15.19
CA TYR A 582 -5.99 -23.84 16.28
C TYR A 582 -5.57 -22.64 17.15
N ASN A 583 -6.00 -22.62 18.41
CA ASN A 583 -5.68 -21.55 19.38
C ASN A 583 -5.91 -20.14 18.81
N SER A 584 -7.08 -19.92 18.20
CA SER A 584 -7.38 -18.72 17.40
C SER A 584 -8.82 -18.24 17.61
N GLY A 585 -9.20 -18.02 18.87
CA GLY A 585 -10.50 -17.44 19.24
C GLY A 585 -11.71 -18.37 19.08
N TYR A 586 -12.87 -17.76 18.89
CA TYR A 586 -14.14 -18.44 18.58
C TYR A 586 -14.16 -18.96 17.14
N LEU A 587 -15.05 -19.90 16.84
CA LEU A 587 -15.14 -20.44 15.48
C LEU A 587 -15.77 -19.41 14.54
N TYR A 588 -16.93 -18.86 14.93
CA TYR A 588 -17.64 -17.84 14.18
C TYR A 588 -18.01 -16.63 15.01
N TYR A 589 -18.11 -15.49 14.32
CA TYR A 589 -18.64 -14.26 14.85
C TYR A 589 -19.62 -13.60 13.88
N PHE A 590 -20.81 -13.28 14.36
CA PHE A 590 -21.86 -12.64 13.56
C PHE A 590 -22.17 -11.26 14.10
N VAL A 591 -21.69 -10.20 13.44
CA VAL A 591 -22.03 -8.83 13.85
C VAL A 591 -23.55 -8.61 13.79
N ASN A 592 -24.19 -9.24 12.81
CA ASN A 592 -25.63 -9.51 12.70
C ASN A 592 -25.83 -10.85 11.96
N TYR A 593 -26.95 -11.52 12.20
CA TYR A 593 -27.27 -12.82 11.61
C TYR A 593 -28.53 -12.76 10.74
N SER A 594 -28.53 -13.57 9.67
CA SER A 594 -29.69 -13.90 8.86
C SER A 594 -29.63 -15.37 8.44
N ASP A 595 -30.78 -16.01 8.17
CA ASP A 595 -30.80 -17.42 7.74
C ASP A 595 -30.17 -17.65 6.35
N ALA A 596 -30.04 -16.60 5.56
CA ALA A 596 -29.37 -16.61 4.27
C ALA A 596 -27.84 -16.45 4.40
N ARG A 597 -27.32 -16.13 5.59
CA ARG A 597 -25.91 -15.78 5.80
C ARG A 597 -24.96 -16.83 5.24
N PHE A 598 -25.19 -18.09 5.61
CA PHE A 598 -24.40 -19.23 5.15
C PHE A 598 -25.20 -20.11 4.20
N ALA A 599 -24.66 -20.31 3.00
CA ALA A 599 -25.09 -21.39 2.11
C ALA A 599 -24.75 -22.74 2.75
N SER A 600 -23.50 -22.88 3.22
CA SER A 600 -23.01 -24.04 3.97
C SER A 600 -21.89 -23.65 4.94
N ALA A 601 -21.81 -24.36 6.05
CA ALA A 601 -20.70 -24.26 7.01
C ALA A 601 -20.52 -25.63 7.63
N ASP A 602 -19.46 -26.35 7.29
CA ASP A 602 -19.23 -27.71 7.80
C ASP A 602 -17.78 -28.21 7.62
N ARG A 603 -17.43 -29.31 8.29
CA ARG A 603 -16.14 -30.00 8.16
C ARG A 603 -14.94 -29.15 8.56
N ASN A 604 -15.08 -28.27 9.53
CA ASN A 604 -13.96 -27.55 10.11
C ASN A 604 -13.31 -28.39 11.22
N LEU A 605 -12.04 -28.13 11.51
CA LEU A 605 -11.36 -28.69 12.67
C LEU A 605 -11.05 -27.57 13.66
N TYR A 606 -11.69 -27.60 14.83
CA TYR A 606 -11.50 -26.60 15.87
C TYR A 606 -10.75 -27.19 17.07
N TRP A 607 -9.69 -26.53 17.50
CA TRP A 607 -9.01 -26.89 18.74
C TRP A 607 -8.46 -25.67 19.45
N ASN A 608 -8.85 -25.49 20.70
CA ASN A 608 -8.37 -24.40 21.55
C ASN A 608 -7.90 -24.95 22.90
N ASN A 609 -6.90 -25.83 22.87
CA ASN A 609 -6.35 -26.52 24.04
C ASN A 609 -7.41 -27.19 24.93
N GLY A 610 -8.41 -27.83 24.31
CA GLY A 610 -9.51 -28.48 25.00
C GLY A 610 -10.61 -27.55 25.54
N ALA A 611 -10.50 -26.23 25.33
CA ALA A 611 -11.59 -25.31 25.63
C ALA A 611 -12.80 -25.57 24.71
N PRO A 612 -14.04 -25.33 25.20
CA PRO A 612 -15.23 -25.47 24.37
C PRO A 612 -15.19 -24.57 23.15
N CYS A 613 -15.62 -25.08 22.00
CA CYS A 613 -15.92 -24.26 20.83
C CYS A 613 -17.10 -23.34 21.15
N LYS A 614 -16.92 -22.07 20.81
CA LYS A 614 -17.91 -21.00 21.02
C LYS A 614 -18.17 -20.27 19.71
N ILE A 615 -19.36 -19.69 19.64
CA ILE A 615 -19.79 -18.73 18.64
C ILE A 615 -20.11 -17.42 19.37
N ALA A 616 -19.91 -16.27 18.73
CA ALA A 616 -20.31 -14.99 19.30
C ALA A 616 -21.03 -14.08 18.30
N GLY A 617 -21.60 -12.99 18.81
CA GLY A 617 -22.28 -11.97 18.02
C GLY A 617 -23.77 -11.90 18.30
N CYS A 618 -24.58 -11.59 17.29
CA CYS A 618 -26.02 -11.39 17.40
C CYS A 618 -26.79 -12.50 16.67
N LEU A 619 -26.99 -13.65 17.32
CA LEU A 619 -27.76 -14.78 16.81
C LEU A 619 -29.21 -14.77 17.36
N PRO A 620 -30.18 -15.40 16.66
CA PRO A 620 -31.53 -15.58 17.16
C PRO A 620 -31.62 -16.74 18.18
N LEU A 621 -30.73 -16.73 19.18
CA LEU A 621 -30.59 -17.74 20.22
C LEU A 621 -30.54 -17.07 21.59
N THR A 622 -30.76 -17.81 22.66
CA THR A 622 -30.53 -17.31 24.02
C THR A 622 -29.03 -17.28 24.31
N ALA A 623 -28.49 -16.10 24.61
CA ALA A 623 -27.10 -15.91 25.00
C ALA A 623 -26.72 -16.77 26.21
N SER A 624 -25.50 -17.29 26.19
CA SER A 624 -24.87 -18.02 27.31
C SER A 624 -23.97 -17.13 28.18
N GLY A 625 -23.69 -15.90 27.72
CA GLY A 625 -22.88 -14.89 28.38
C GLY A 625 -22.54 -13.76 27.42
N ASP A 626 -21.70 -12.84 27.88
CA ASP A 626 -21.18 -11.75 27.06
C ASP A 626 -19.75 -12.06 26.57
N ASP A 627 -19.43 -11.57 25.37
CA ASP A 627 -18.11 -11.66 24.77
C ASP A 627 -17.19 -10.50 25.17
N VAL A 628 -15.94 -10.54 24.71
CA VAL A 628 -14.94 -9.51 25.04
C VAL A 628 -15.24 -8.12 24.43
N LEU A 629 -16.19 -8.03 23.50
CA LEU A 629 -16.71 -6.79 22.93
C LEU A 629 -18.05 -6.37 23.55
N GLY A 630 -18.54 -7.08 24.58
CA GLY A 630 -19.82 -6.82 25.23
C GLY A 630 -21.03 -7.21 24.37
N ARG A 631 -20.86 -8.13 23.43
CA ARG A 631 -21.94 -8.79 22.67
C ARG A 631 -22.25 -10.17 23.25
N GLU A 632 -23.05 -10.97 22.57
CA GLU A 632 -23.51 -12.26 23.10
C GLU A 632 -22.59 -13.43 22.68
N GLU A 633 -22.43 -14.41 23.58
CA GLU A 633 -21.77 -15.68 23.32
C GLU A 633 -22.75 -16.86 23.32
N TYR A 634 -22.46 -17.88 22.51
CA TYR A 634 -23.28 -19.08 22.38
C TYR A 634 -22.43 -20.36 22.41
N GLY A 635 -22.95 -21.37 23.09
CA GLY A 635 -22.32 -22.68 23.16
C GLY A 635 -22.52 -23.52 21.89
N TRP A 636 -21.61 -24.46 21.64
CA TRP A 636 -21.62 -25.35 20.49
C TRP A 636 -22.96 -26.06 20.23
N ALA A 637 -23.59 -26.61 21.27
CA ALA A 637 -24.86 -27.31 21.11
C ALA A 637 -26.00 -26.38 20.69
N GLN A 638 -25.96 -25.11 21.11
CA GLN A 638 -26.95 -24.11 20.69
C GLN A 638 -26.74 -23.75 19.21
N TRP A 639 -25.49 -23.51 18.81
CA TRP A 639 -25.14 -23.30 17.40
C TRP A 639 -25.64 -24.43 16.50
N ARG A 640 -25.35 -25.69 16.86
CA ARG A 640 -25.80 -26.86 16.09
C ARG A 640 -27.32 -27.09 16.12
N SER A 641 -28.07 -26.39 16.97
CA SER A 641 -29.54 -26.44 16.93
C SER A 641 -30.14 -25.40 15.98
N LEU A 642 -29.36 -24.36 15.62
CA LEU A 642 -29.79 -23.30 14.73
C LEU A 642 -30.13 -23.85 13.34
N ALA A 643 -31.07 -23.20 12.66
CA ALA A 643 -31.49 -23.56 11.31
C ALA A 643 -31.80 -25.07 11.13
N ASN A 644 -32.40 -25.70 12.14
CA ASN A 644 -32.72 -27.13 12.18
C ASN A 644 -31.50 -28.06 12.03
N GLY A 645 -30.34 -27.65 12.53
CA GLY A 645 -29.11 -28.44 12.47
C GLY A 645 -28.43 -28.43 11.10
N LYS A 646 -28.66 -27.38 10.30
CA LYS A 646 -28.08 -27.20 8.97
C LYS A 646 -26.55 -27.10 8.95
N TYR A 647 -25.92 -26.65 10.05
CA TYR A 647 -24.51 -26.27 10.07
C TYR A 647 -23.68 -27.19 10.97
N ASP A 648 -22.44 -27.42 10.55
CA ASP A 648 -21.37 -28.10 11.28
C ASP A 648 -21.76 -29.49 11.81
N GLU A 649 -22.32 -30.32 10.92
CA GLU A 649 -22.65 -31.71 11.23
C GLU A 649 -21.39 -32.56 11.42
N GLU A 650 -20.41 -32.39 10.54
CA GLU A 650 -19.16 -33.15 10.48
C GLU A 650 -17.95 -32.41 11.08
N THR A 651 -18.10 -31.13 11.48
CA THR A 651 -17.02 -30.37 12.16
C THR A 651 -16.57 -31.04 13.47
N LEU A 652 -15.26 -31.15 13.66
CA LEU A 652 -14.63 -31.85 14.78
C LEU A 652 -13.97 -30.89 15.76
N HIS A 653 -13.96 -31.28 17.04
CA HIS A 653 -13.28 -30.58 18.13
C HIS A 653 -12.10 -31.40 18.66
N GLU A 654 -11.07 -31.58 17.83
CA GLU A 654 -9.94 -32.47 18.11
C GLU A 654 -8.61 -31.79 17.79
N ASP A 655 -7.55 -32.20 18.50
CA ASP A 655 -6.20 -31.72 18.24
C ASP A 655 -5.79 -32.03 16.78
N PRO A 656 -5.37 -31.02 15.97
CA PRO A 656 -4.92 -31.23 14.61
C PRO A 656 -3.76 -32.21 14.46
N SER A 657 -3.04 -32.52 15.54
CA SER A 657 -1.88 -33.42 15.51
C SER A 657 -0.80 -32.90 14.57
N PHE A 658 -0.36 -31.65 14.80
CA PHE A 658 0.77 -31.07 14.07
C PHE A 658 2.09 -31.80 14.37
N LEU A 659 3.06 -31.69 13.47
CA LEU A 659 4.41 -32.26 13.67
C LEU A 659 5.13 -31.57 14.85
N LEU A 660 5.26 -30.24 14.82
CA LEU A 660 5.98 -29.42 15.81
C LEU A 660 5.38 -27.99 15.90
N ALA A 661 4.14 -27.87 16.37
CA ALA A 661 3.41 -26.59 16.42
C ALA A 661 4.11 -25.51 17.26
N GLU A 662 4.84 -25.90 18.31
CA GLU A 662 5.62 -25.00 19.17
C GLU A 662 6.82 -24.34 18.45
N LYS A 663 7.21 -24.89 17.30
CA LYS A 663 8.23 -24.34 16.39
C LYS A 663 7.64 -23.73 15.13
N ALA A 664 6.33 -23.46 15.12
CA ALA A 664 5.57 -22.98 13.96
C ALA A 664 5.62 -23.93 12.73
N ASP A 665 5.88 -25.22 12.95
CA ASP A 665 5.74 -26.24 11.90
C ASP A 665 4.35 -26.86 11.97
N TYR A 666 3.46 -26.31 11.12
CA TYR A 666 2.05 -26.70 11.06
C TYR A 666 1.74 -27.80 10.05
N ARG A 667 2.74 -28.55 9.61
CA ARG A 667 2.50 -29.79 8.85
C ARG A 667 1.82 -30.80 9.76
N LEU A 668 0.90 -31.59 9.20
CA LEU A 668 0.11 -32.55 9.96
C LEU A 668 0.79 -33.92 10.04
N GLN A 669 0.55 -34.63 11.14
CA GLN A 669 0.85 -36.06 11.23
C GLN A 669 -0.06 -36.84 10.25
N PRO A 670 0.39 -37.97 9.67
CA PRO A 670 -0.40 -38.74 8.68
C PRO A 670 -1.77 -39.25 9.16
N LYS A 671 -2.01 -39.28 10.48
CA LYS A 671 -3.27 -39.70 11.10
C LYS A 671 -4.10 -38.54 11.64
N SER A 672 -3.77 -37.31 11.25
CA SER A 672 -4.53 -36.13 11.69
C SER A 672 -6.02 -36.28 11.35
N PRO A 673 -6.92 -35.89 12.27
CA PRO A 673 -8.35 -35.88 12.00
C PRO A 673 -8.74 -34.92 10.86
N ALA A 674 -7.91 -33.93 10.55
CA ALA A 674 -8.17 -32.98 9.47
C ALA A 674 -8.37 -33.66 8.11
N TYR A 675 -7.62 -34.75 7.83
CA TYR A 675 -7.74 -35.47 6.56
C TYR A 675 -9.09 -36.17 6.41
N LEU A 676 -9.76 -36.55 7.50
CA LEU A 676 -11.12 -37.11 7.45
C LEU A 676 -12.15 -36.07 7.01
N LEU A 677 -11.87 -34.79 7.29
CA LEU A 677 -12.70 -33.65 6.89
C LEU A 677 -12.43 -33.21 5.45
N GLY A 678 -11.43 -33.80 4.78
CA GLY A 678 -11.04 -33.49 3.41
C GLY A 678 -9.95 -32.42 3.30
N TRP A 679 -9.18 -32.18 4.37
CA TRP A 679 -8.03 -31.27 4.34
C TRP A 679 -7.02 -31.63 3.24
N SER A 680 -6.49 -30.60 2.57
CA SER A 680 -5.36 -30.69 1.66
C SER A 680 -4.16 -29.96 2.26
N ASP A 681 -2.97 -30.56 2.19
CA ASP A 681 -1.76 -29.91 2.72
C ASP A 681 -1.42 -28.63 1.95
N ILE A 682 -0.89 -27.65 2.69
CA ILE A 682 -0.46 -26.36 2.15
C ILE A 682 0.98 -26.48 1.64
N GLU A 683 1.24 -25.91 0.46
CA GLU A 683 2.55 -25.90 -0.19
C GLU A 683 3.46 -24.80 0.38
N PHE A 684 3.89 -24.96 1.64
CA PHE A 684 4.70 -23.97 2.36
C PHE A 684 6.00 -23.57 1.63
N ASP A 685 6.60 -24.49 0.89
CA ASP A 685 7.84 -24.28 0.14
C ASP A 685 7.70 -23.34 -1.06
N LYS A 686 6.47 -23.09 -1.52
CA LYS A 686 6.18 -22.15 -2.61
C LYS A 686 5.94 -20.71 -2.12
N ILE A 687 5.81 -20.48 -0.81
CA ILE A 687 5.49 -19.17 -0.27
C ILE A 687 6.73 -18.27 -0.28
N GLY A 688 6.54 -17.02 -0.67
CA GLY A 688 7.61 -16.03 -0.82
C GLY A 688 8.39 -16.18 -2.14
N PRO A 689 9.40 -15.31 -2.35
CA PRO A 689 10.20 -15.27 -3.57
C PRO A 689 10.84 -16.61 -3.92
N GLN A 690 10.85 -16.93 -5.23
CA GLN A 690 11.34 -18.18 -5.81
C GLN A 690 12.71 -18.04 -6.47
#